data_AF-A0AAW8TAS0-F1
#
_entry.id   AF-A0AAW8TAS0-F1
#
_cell.length_a   1.000
_cell.length_b   1.000
_cell.length_c   1.000
_cell.angle_alpha   90.00
_cell.angle_beta   90.00
_cell.angle_gamma   90.00
#
_symmetry.space_group_name_H-M   'P 1'
#
loop_
_entity.id
_entity.type
_entity.pdbx_description
1 polymer ?
#
loop_
_entity_poly.entity_id
_entity_poly.type
_entity_poly.pdbx_seq_one_letter_code
_entity_poly.pdbx_strand_id
1 'polypeptide(L)'
;MLNRPINNLLKKLGSKFIPIILGVFSLVLVLTMLSSVIQKSVDYKEGQVATESIRANKTIENKAETDQKRQLAAEAVTPEYTYQADLAQTQHDRINQLITLIQKANSDLDKNYQTKVSQAKDGEKVPQPTVDERVAAVKKNFEGLDQDAVTFYQQLPEDFYQAVVQLSATELTKVGTESLKLLDEQMAKRIRQSDLAEYKQQAIDKIQGLGLSDESNQVMRYLLENGIIINDSLNQKRTDELKEQASDSVQPVMIYQGEVIVREGSQIDANAINKLKLLGLTSSGTSIFPLIAMILSAILQGVLLWFYSRQFEVEFQRVRFILFYSATMTIGVFIMKILQAFQGASSNNMALFFPAAFMPLILTVFVNRRAGALSAVFQTVFALFIYYKAIGTNMLPVILMTYLFSGTLAVMVKQKRLSDQVKQAMLWIVAFPIIWSIILSIYQGMSFTDPQTWGLLLGAFAASILSFIMGMGLQPYIEILVTDSGVITLNELSNPNHPLLKELLEKAPGTYHHSMMVANLSANAVAEIGGRSLLTRVACYYHDIGKIRHANFFVENLPTGAENPHNFLLPEDSKQIIFGHVIEGAKILKEYKMPQMVIDICYQHHGTTLMKFFYFKAKERNPDTTEAEFRYPGPKPQTREAGVVNIADSCEAAVRAMDHPSIDKITEFVHNLIEERINDGQLDDSGLTLKEIRIVEKSLISGLSSTFHSRIKYPRMQSEAEKMKEEQEKKGEE
;
A
#
# COMPACT_ATOMS: atom_id res chain seq x y z
N MET A 1 -0.34 -28.07 -20.61
CA MET A 1 -1.49 -28.87 -20.10
C MET A 1 -2.80 -28.09 -19.95
N LEU A 2 -2.78 -26.81 -19.55
CA LEU A 2 -4.00 -26.00 -19.32
C LEU A 2 -4.68 -25.47 -20.60
N ASN A 3 -4.01 -25.52 -21.75
CA ASN A 3 -4.50 -24.89 -22.98
C ASN A 3 -5.77 -25.56 -23.57
N ARG A 4 -5.86 -26.90 -23.52
CA ARG A 4 -7.04 -27.64 -24.00
C ARG A 4 -8.33 -27.35 -23.20
N PRO A 5 -8.36 -27.42 -21.86
CA PRO A 5 -9.58 -27.10 -21.10
C PRO A 5 -9.98 -25.63 -21.23
N ILE A 6 -9.01 -24.70 -21.29
CA ILE A 6 -9.29 -23.27 -21.52
C ILE A 6 -9.97 -23.06 -22.88
N ASN A 7 -9.49 -23.71 -23.95
CA ASN A 7 -10.11 -23.63 -25.27
C ASN A 7 -11.53 -24.21 -25.30
N ASN A 8 -11.78 -25.31 -24.59
CA ASN A 8 -13.12 -25.91 -24.51
C ASN A 8 -14.11 -25.01 -23.75
N LEU A 9 -13.66 -24.34 -22.68
CA LEU A 9 -14.47 -23.38 -21.94
C LEU A 9 -14.75 -22.12 -22.75
N LEU A 10 -13.76 -21.60 -23.47
CA LEU A 10 -13.92 -20.46 -24.38
C LEU A 10 -14.97 -20.74 -25.45
N LYS A 11 -14.92 -21.91 -26.09
CA LYS A 11 -15.93 -22.33 -27.08
C LYS A 11 -17.35 -22.42 -26.50
N LYS A 12 -17.50 -22.71 -25.21
CA LYS A 12 -18.82 -22.81 -24.54
C LYS A 12 -19.37 -21.47 -24.06
N LEU A 13 -18.52 -20.58 -23.55
CA LEU A 13 -18.94 -19.36 -22.84
C LEU A 13 -18.78 -18.07 -23.67
N GLY A 14 -18.00 -18.13 -24.76
CA GLY A 14 -17.77 -17.00 -25.66
C GLY A 14 -17.30 -15.74 -24.94
N SER A 15 -17.80 -14.58 -25.39
CA SER A 15 -17.39 -13.26 -24.89
C SER A 15 -17.74 -12.98 -23.42
N LYS A 16 -18.63 -13.78 -22.81
CA LYS A 16 -18.99 -13.65 -21.38
C LYS A 16 -17.95 -14.26 -20.45
N PHE A 17 -16.98 -15.03 -20.96
CA PHE A 17 -16.03 -15.75 -20.12
C PHE A 17 -15.12 -14.83 -19.31
N ILE A 18 -14.60 -13.77 -19.94
CA ILE A 18 -13.69 -12.80 -19.31
C ILE A 18 -14.32 -12.08 -18.11
N PRO A 19 -15.51 -11.44 -18.22
CA PRO A 19 -16.12 -10.77 -17.07
C PRO A 19 -16.48 -11.73 -15.94
N ILE A 20 -16.86 -12.99 -16.26
CA ILE A 20 -17.11 -14.02 -15.24
C ILE A 20 -15.83 -14.35 -14.47
N ILE A 21 -14.71 -14.58 -15.17
CA ILE A 21 -13.42 -14.87 -14.52
C ILE A 21 -12.99 -13.72 -13.61
N LEU A 22 -13.08 -12.47 -14.09
CA LEU A 22 -12.70 -11.31 -13.30
C LEU A 22 -13.61 -11.14 -12.07
N GLY A 23 -14.92 -11.36 -12.22
CA GLY A 23 -15.87 -11.33 -11.10
C GLY A 23 -15.59 -12.40 -10.05
N VAL A 24 -15.33 -13.64 -10.49
CA VAL A 24 -14.95 -14.75 -9.59
C VAL A 24 -13.62 -14.43 -8.89
N PHE A 25 -12.62 -13.93 -9.62
CA PHE A 25 -11.34 -13.53 -9.05
C PHE A 25 -11.50 -12.46 -7.96
N SER A 26 -12.21 -11.37 -8.25
CA SER A 26 -12.47 -10.31 -7.26
C SER A 26 -13.26 -10.84 -6.05
N LEU A 27 -14.25 -11.73 -6.26
CA LEU A 27 -15.01 -12.34 -5.17
C LEU A 27 -14.12 -13.21 -4.27
N VAL A 28 -13.28 -14.07 -4.86
CA VAL A 28 -12.36 -14.92 -4.10
C VAL A 28 -11.38 -14.10 -3.27
N LEU A 29 -10.82 -13.02 -3.83
CA LEU A 29 -9.97 -12.09 -3.09
C LEU A 29 -10.69 -11.48 -1.89
N VAL A 30 -11.90 -10.94 -2.11
CA VAL A 30 -12.71 -10.33 -1.05
C VAL A 30 -13.05 -11.34 0.05
N LEU A 31 -13.52 -12.54 -0.30
CA LEU A 31 -13.88 -13.58 0.67
C LEU A 31 -12.67 -14.02 1.51
N THR A 32 -11.50 -14.15 0.89
CA THR A 32 -10.26 -14.57 1.58
C THR A 32 -9.81 -13.51 2.60
N MET A 33 -9.93 -12.23 2.26
CA MET A 33 -9.52 -11.10 3.11
C MET A 33 -10.60 -10.64 4.09
N LEU A 34 -11.86 -11.06 3.92
CA LEU A 34 -13.01 -10.60 4.69
C LEU A 34 -12.78 -10.69 6.21
N SER A 35 -12.25 -11.81 6.67
CA SER A 35 -11.95 -12.05 8.10
C SER A 35 -10.82 -11.17 8.67
N SER A 36 -9.99 -10.56 7.82
CA SER A 36 -8.95 -9.61 8.25
C SER A 36 -9.51 -8.22 8.54
N VAL A 37 -10.59 -7.85 7.86
CA VAL A 37 -11.16 -6.50 7.86
C VAL A 37 -12.38 -6.39 8.79
N ILE A 38 -13.16 -7.47 8.92
CA ILE A 38 -14.26 -7.51 9.89
C ILE A 38 -13.68 -7.52 11.31
N GLN A 39 -13.87 -6.42 12.03
CA GLN A 39 -13.60 -6.36 13.47
C GLN A 39 -14.60 -7.29 14.19
N LYS A 40 -14.14 -8.13 15.13
CA LYS A 40 -15.08 -8.84 16.00
C LYS A 40 -15.64 -7.82 16.99
N SER A 41 -16.96 -7.67 17.05
CA SER A 41 -17.60 -6.93 18.15
C SER A 41 -17.39 -7.74 19.43
N VAL A 42 -16.41 -7.35 20.24
CA VAL A 42 -16.22 -7.94 21.56
C VAL A 42 -17.01 -7.09 22.55
N ASP A 43 -17.90 -7.72 23.29
CA ASP A 43 -18.62 -7.08 24.39
C ASP A 43 -17.66 -7.03 25.59
N TYR A 44 -16.79 -6.02 25.61
CA TYR A 44 -15.88 -5.80 26.73
C TYR A 44 -16.68 -5.40 27.96
N LYS A 45 -16.53 -6.16 29.04
CA LYS A 45 -17.16 -5.86 30.33
C LYS A 45 -16.16 -5.29 31.31
N GLU A 46 -16.62 -4.36 32.14
CA GLU A 46 -15.84 -3.89 33.27
C GLU A 46 -15.49 -5.07 34.18
N GLY A 47 -14.24 -5.13 34.63
CA GLY A 47 -13.73 -6.22 35.46
C GLY A 47 -13.25 -7.46 34.70
N GLN A 48 -13.45 -7.53 33.37
CA GLN A 48 -12.89 -8.60 32.55
C GLN A 48 -11.38 -8.44 32.37
N VAL A 49 -10.62 -9.54 32.35
CA VAL A 49 -9.19 -9.52 31.99
C VAL A 49 -9.05 -9.50 30.46
N ALA A 50 -8.28 -8.55 29.94
CA ALA A 50 -8.05 -8.44 28.51
C ALA A 50 -7.15 -9.57 27.99
N THR A 51 -7.64 -10.36 27.03
CA THR A 51 -6.89 -11.46 26.40
C THR A 51 -5.89 -10.99 25.35
N GLU A 52 -6.03 -9.75 24.88
CA GLU A 52 -5.10 -9.10 23.96
C GLU A 52 -5.03 -7.60 24.30
N SER A 53 -3.93 -6.93 23.95
CA SER A 53 -3.81 -5.48 24.16
C SER A 53 -4.75 -4.72 23.21
N ILE A 54 -5.65 -3.91 23.77
CA ILE A 54 -6.63 -3.15 23.01
C ILE A 54 -6.08 -1.75 22.73
N ARG A 55 -6.08 -1.35 21.45
CA ARG A 55 -5.52 -0.07 20.99
C ARG A 55 -6.57 0.81 20.32
N ALA A 56 -6.38 2.12 20.39
CA ALA A 56 -7.22 3.08 19.70
C ALA A 56 -7.13 2.92 18.17
N ASN A 57 -8.28 2.76 17.52
CA ASN A 57 -8.38 2.58 16.06
C ASN A 57 -8.38 3.89 15.27
N LYS A 58 -8.62 5.03 15.93
CA LYS A 58 -8.68 6.38 15.36
C LYS A 58 -8.28 7.41 16.42
N THR A 59 -7.84 8.58 15.97
CA THR A 59 -7.62 9.74 16.85
C THR A 59 -8.95 10.44 17.11
N ILE A 60 -9.31 10.65 18.37
CA ILE A 60 -10.55 11.33 18.77
C ILE A 60 -10.35 12.12 20.07
N GLU A 61 -11.05 13.25 20.20
CA GLU A 61 -11.11 14.01 21.44
C GLU A 61 -11.96 13.27 22.48
N ASN A 62 -11.43 13.10 23.69
CA ASN A 62 -12.22 12.71 24.85
C ASN A 62 -12.95 13.93 25.40
N LYS A 63 -14.09 14.27 24.78
CA LYS A 63 -14.89 15.46 25.15
C LYS A 63 -15.27 15.46 26.63
N ALA A 64 -15.69 14.32 27.17
CA ALA A 64 -16.09 14.23 28.57
C ALA A 64 -14.95 14.58 29.54
N GLU A 65 -13.75 14.05 29.32
CA GLU A 65 -12.58 14.37 30.15
C GLU A 65 -12.07 15.81 29.92
N THR A 66 -12.19 16.30 28.68
CA THR A 66 -11.84 17.69 28.34
C THR A 66 -12.76 18.68 29.05
N ASP A 67 -14.07 18.46 29.00
CA ASP A 67 -15.07 19.29 29.65
C ASP A 67 -14.94 19.23 31.18
N GLN A 68 -14.62 18.05 31.73
CA GLN A 68 -14.32 17.93 33.16
C GLN A 68 -13.09 18.76 33.57
N LYS A 69 -12.00 18.73 32.79
CA LYS A 69 -10.81 19.55 33.07
C LYS A 69 -11.08 21.05 32.91
N ARG A 70 -11.91 21.44 31.94
CA ARG A 70 -12.39 22.82 31.78
C ARG A 70 -13.16 23.30 32.99
N GLN A 71 -14.08 22.48 33.48
CA GLN A 71 -14.86 22.79 34.68
C GLN A 71 -13.95 22.94 35.91
N LEU A 72 -13.03 21.99 36.13
CA LEU A 72 -12.08 22.07 37.25
C LEU A 72 -11.18 23.30 37.16
N ALA A 73 -10.75 23.69 35.95
CA ALA A 73 -9.96 24.89 35.74
C ALA A 73 -10.74 26.18 36.05
N ALA A 74 -12.02 26.24 35.66
CA ALA A 74 -12.91 27.35 36.00
C ALA A 74 -13.21 27.41 37.52
N GLU A 75 -13.42 26.27 38.17
CA GLU A 75 -13.69 26.20 39.61
C GLU A 75 -12.46 26.56 40.46
N ALA A 76 -11.25 26.33 39.95
CA ALA A 76 -10.00 26.67 40.62
C ALA A 76 -9.67 28.18 40.63
N VAL A 77 -10.41 29.01 39.87
CA VAL A 77 -10.17 30.46 39.82
C VAL A 77 -10.59 31.11 41.14
N THR A 78 -9.63 31.77 41.79
CA THR A 78 -9.89 32.58 42.98
C THR A 78 -10.70 33.83 42.63
N PRO A 79 -11.74 34.19 43.39
CA PRO A 79 -12.52 35.40 43.14
C PRO A 79 -11.65 36.67 43.23
N GLU A 80 -11.85 37.59 42.28
CA GLU A 80 -11.11 38.85 42.19
C GLU A 80 -11.87 39.97 42.93
N TYR A 81 -11.16 40.74 43.76
CA TYR A 81 -11.72 41.83 44.54
C TYR A 81 -11.14 43.18 44.10
N THR A 82 -11.98 44.21 44.10
CA THR A 82 -11.60 45.59 43.73
C THR A 82 -11.59 46.48 44.97
N TYR A 83 -10.42 47.04 45.26
CA TYR A 83 -10.18 47.98 46.36
C TYR A 83 -10.58 49.41 45.96
N GLN A 84 -11.47 50.00 46.74
CA GLN A 84 -12.04 51.35 46.56
C GLN A 84 -11.38 52.32 47.54
N ALA A 85 -10.22 52.85 47.17
CA ALA A 85 -9.40 53.73 48.01
C ALA A 85 -10.07 55.09 48.30
N ASP A 86 -11.00 55.52 47.44
CA ASP A 86 -11.78 56.76 47.53
C ASP A 86 -12.76 56.77 48.71
N LEU A 87 -13.24 55.60 49.14
CA LEU A 87 -14.15 55.49 50.29
C LEU A 87 -13.49 55.90 51.60
N ALA A 88 -12.19 55.66 51.77
CA ALA A 88 -11.45 56.08 52.95
C ALA A 88 -11.47 57.60 53.12
N GLN A 89 -11.15 58.33 52.05
CA GLN A 89 -11.16 59.79 52.04
C GLN A 89 -12.59 60.33 52.25
N THR A 90 -13.58 59.70 51.61
CA THR A 90 -14.98 60.10 51.75
C THR A 90 -15.46 60.00 53.19
N GLN A 91 -15.10 58.93 53.91
CA GLN A 91 -15.47 58.76 55.33
C GLN A 91 -14.73 59.72 56.25
N HIS A 92 -13.45 59.97 55.96
CA HIS A 92 -12.65 60.99 56.66
C HIS A 92 -13.30 62.37 56.55
N ASP A 93 -13.62 62.79 55.34
CA ASP A 93 -14.20 64.11 55.07
C ASP A 93 -15.57 64.26 55.75
N ARG A 94 -16.40 63.21 55.76
CA ARG A 94 -17.70 63.20 56.43
C ARG A 94 -17.58 63.41 57.94
N ILE A 95 -16.68 62.68 58.60
CA ILE A 95 -16.48 62.79 60.05
C ILE A 95 -15.89 64.15 60.40
N ASN A 96 -14.89 64.61 59.65
CA ASN A 96 -14.28 65.93 59.86
C ASN A 96 -15.28 67.08 59.68
N GLN A 97 -16.11 67.00 58.64
CA GLN A 97 -17.19 67.96 58.40
C GLN A 97 -18.21 67.94 59.55
N LEU A 98 -18.62 66.77 60.04
CA LEU A 98 -19.55 66.65 61.17
C LEU A 98 -19.00 67.32 62.43
N ILE A 99 -17.74 67.05 62.79
CA ILE A 99 -17.09 67.65 63.95
C ILE A 99 -17.04 69.18 63.79
N THR A 100 -16.69 69.67 62.60
CA THR A 100 -16.64 71.11 62.29
C THR A 100 -18.02 71.78 62.44
N LEU A 101 -19.08 71.12 61.97
CA LEU A 101 -20.45 71.62 62.10
C LEU A 101 -20.92 71.67 63.56
N ILE A 102 -20.54 70.67 64.37
CA ILE A 102 -20.84 70.63 65.81
C ILE A 102 -20.09 71.75 66.53
N GLN A 103 -18.79 71.92 66.25
CA GLN A 103 -17.98 73.01 66.81
C GLN A 103 -18.55 74.38 66.46
N LYS A 104 -18.96 74.59 65.20
CA LYS A 104 -19.58 75.83 64.75
C LYS A 104 -20.91 76.08 65.47
N ALA A 105 -21.80 75.08 65.53
CA ALA A 105 -23.09 75.21 66.21
C ALA A 105 -22.92 75.57 67.70
N ASN A 106 -22.02 74.87 68.40
CA ASN A 106 -21.71 75.14 69.80
C ASN A 106 -21.09 76.53 69.98
N SER A 107 -20.12 76.92 69.15
CA SER A 107 -19.47 78.23 69.23
C SER A 107 -20.44 79.39 68.95
N ASP A 108 -21.31 79.24 67.94
CA ASP A 108 -22.30 80.26 67.59
C ASP A 108 -23.32 80.43 68.73
N LEU A 109 -23.79 79.33 69.33
CA LEU A 109 -24.68 79.38 70.51
C LEU A 109 -23.98 79.97 71.73
N ASP A 110 -22.73 79.60 72.00
CA ASP A 110 -21.95 80.13 73.12
C ASP A 110 -21.68 81.62 72.96
N LYS A 111 -21.30 82.09 71.76
CA LYS A 111 -21.13 83.51 71.47
C LYS A 111 -22.43 84.29 71.63
N ASN A 112 -23.55 83.72 71.17
CA ASN A 112 -24.86 84.35 71.28
C ASN A 112 -25.32 84.41 72.75
N TYR A 113 -25.07 83.35 73.53
CA TYR A 113 -25.28 83.34 74.97
C TYR A 113 -24.41 84.38 75.68
N GLN A 114 -23.11 84.43 75.41
CA GLN A 114 -22.19 85.41 76.00
C GLN A 114 -22.56 86.85 75.63
N THR A 115 -23.02 87.08 74.40
CA THR A 115 -23.55 88.39 73.97
C THR A 115 -24.79 88.77 74.78
N LYS A 116 -25.73 87.85 74.98
CA LYS A 116 -26.92 88.06 75.83
C LYS A 116 -26.57 88.30 77.30
N VAL A 117 -25.58 87.58 77.83
CA VAL A 117 -25.06 87.77 79.20
C VAL A 117 -24.39 89.15 79.36
N SER A 118 -23.65 89.59 78.34
CA SER A 118 -22.96 90.88 78.33
C SER A 118 -23.91 92.08 78.21
N GLN A 119 -25.13 91.86 77.70
CA GLN A 119 -26.19 92.86 77.53
C GLN A 119 -27.24 92.83 78.67
N ALA A 120 -27.13 91.89 79.61
CA ALA A 120 -28.04 91.75 80.74
C ALA A 120 -27.78 92.81 81.81
N LYS A 121 -28.84 93.37 82.41
CA LYS A 121 -28.73 94.33 83.53
C LYS A 121 -28.45 93.59 84.85
N ASP A 122 -27.83 94.29 85.80
CA ASP A 122 -27.44 93.73 87.12
C ASP A 122 -28.59 92.96 87.78
N GLY A 123 -28.40 91.64 87.96
CA GLY A 123 -29.36 90.73 88.60
C GLY A 123 -30.20 89.83 87.65
N GLU A 124 -30.08 89.96 86.34
CA GLU A 124 -30.84 89.16 85.36
C GLU A 124 -30.13 87.82 85.03
N LYS A 125 -30.79 86.68 85.28
CA LYS A 125 -30.23 85.34 84.96
C LYS A 125 -30.53 84.97 83.51
N VAL A 126 -29.53 84.98 82.64
CA VAL A 126 -29.64 84.44 81.27
C VAL A 126 -29.50 82.91 81.35
N PRO A 127 -30.49 82.11 80.88
CA PRO A 127 -30.39 80.66 80.88
C PRO A 127 -29.33 80.21 79.85
N GLN A 128 -28.49 79.25 80.25
CA GLN A 128 -27.55 78.62 79.33
C GLN A 128 -28.29 77.80 78.26
N PRO A 129 -27.77 77.72 77.02
CA PRO A 129 -28.35 76.88 75.98
C PRO A 129 -28.48 75.44 76.46
N THR A 130 -29.69 74.88 76.35
CA THR A 130 -30.00 73.49 76.70
C THR A 130 -29.38 72.50 75.70
N VAL A 131 -29.26 71.23 76.08
CA VAL A 131 -28.76 70.17 75.20
C VAL A 131 -29.61 70.06 73.94
N ASP A 132 -30.94 70.13 74.06
CA ASP A 132 -31.87 70.06 72.93
C ASP A 132 -31.71 71.24 71.96
N GLU A 133 -31.48 72.46 72.47
CA GLU A 133 -31.19 73.64 71.65
C GLU A 133 -29.87 73.50 70.88
N ARG A 134 -28.85 72.88 71.49
CA ARG A 134 -27.57 72.60 70.83
C ARG A 134 -27.72 71.53 69.74
N VAL A 135 -28.44 70.45 70.02
CA VAL A 135 -28.70 69.39 69.02
C VAL A 135 -29.52 69.94 67.84
N ALA A 136 -30.54 70.76 68.11
CA ALA A 136 -31.33 71.40 67.06
C ALA A 136 -30.47 72.32 66.18
N ALA A 137 -29.52 73.08 66.76
CA ALA A 137 -28.60 73.92 66.02
C ALA A 137 -27.62 73.12 65.14
N VAL A 138 -27.14 71.97 65.62
CA VAL A 138 -26.31 71.04 64.81
C VAL A 138 -27.12 70.51 63.63
N LYS A 139 -28.33 70.00 63.88
CA LYS A 139 -29.19 69.44 62.83
C LYS A 139 -29.62 70.47 61.78
N LYS A 140 -29.85 71.72 62.20
CA LYS A 140 -30.11 72.83 61.28
C LYS A 140 -28.95 73.08 60.31
N ASN A 141 -27.70 72.89 60.76
CA ASN A 141 -26.53 73.03 59.90
C ASN A 141 -26.40 71.92 58.84
N PHE A 142 -27.28 70.91 58.84
CA PHE A 142 -27.35 69.91 57.77
C PHE A 142 -28.14 70.41 56.55
N GLU A 143 -28.92 71.49 56.70
CA GLU A 143 -29.65 72.10 55.59
C GLU A 143 -28.67 72.64 54.54
N GLY A 144 -28.73 72.12 53.31
CA GLY A 144 -27.87 72.53 52.20
C GLY A 144 -26.56 71.74 52.05
N LEU A 145 -26.37 70.64 52.79
CA LEU A 145 -25.25 69.71 52.60
C LEU A 145 -25.56 68.64 51.54
N ASP A 146 -24.51 67.94 51.09
CA ASP A 146 -24.63 66.80 50.19
C ASP A 146 -25.48 65.68 50.79
N GLN A 147 -26.35 65.07 49.97
CA GLN A 147 -27.35 64.10 50.41
C GLN A 147 -26.72 62.84 51.03
N ASP A 148 -25.53 62.42 50.57
CA ASP A 148 -24.86 61.24 51.11
C ASP A 148 -24.24 61.53 52.47
N ALA A 149 -23.72 62.74 52.68
CA ALA A 149 -23.24 63.19 53.99
C ALA A 149 -24.40 63.30 54.99
N VAL A 150 -25.55 63.87 54.58
CA VAL A 150 -26.76 63.96 55.41
C VAL A 150 -27.26 62.58 55.81
N THR A 151 -27.27 61.62 54.88
CA THR A 151 -27.69 60.24 55.15
C THR A 151 -26.79 59.57 56.19
N PHE A 152 -25.47 59.78 56.10
CA PHE A 152 -24.52 59.29 57.11
C PHE A 152 -24.77 59.93 58.48
N TYR A 153 -25.03 61.24 58.55
CA TYR A 153 -25.34 61.93 59.81
C TYR A 153 -26.63 61.42 60.44
N GLN A 154 -27.67 61.18 59.64
CA GLN A 154 -28.95 60.65 60.13
C GLN A 154 -28.87 59.20 60.64
N GLN A 155 -27.82 58.44 60.31
CA GLN A 155 -27.59 57.10 60.85
C GLN A 155 -27.07 57.11 62.29
N LEU A 156 -26.53 58.24 62.75
CA LEU A 156 -26.05 58.37 64.13
C LEU A 156 -27.24 58.52 65.10
N PRO A 157 -27.27 57.79 66.22
CA PRO A 157 -28.40 57.81 67.15
C PRO A 157 -28.53 59.14 67.90
N GLU A 158 -29.71 59.42 68.45
CA GLU A 158 -29.94 60.67 69.21
C GLU A 158 -28.97 60.82 70.39
N ASP A 159 -28.64 59.71 71.05
CA ASP A 159 -27.68 59.65 72.17
C ASP A 159 -26.29 60.14 71.77
N PHE A 160 -25.86 59.91 70.51
CA PHE A 160 -24.62 60.47 69.99
C PHE A 160 -24.66 61.99 70.00
N TYR A 161 -25.76 62.57 69.48
CA TYR A 161 -25.92 64.02 69.41
C TYR A 161 -26.04 64.67 70.79
N GLN A 162 -26.73 64.02 71.73
CA GLN A 162 -26.84 64.49 73.10
C GLN A 162 -25.48 64.47 73.82
N ALA A 163 -24.67 63.43 73.61
CA ALA A 163 -23.34 63.32 74.20
C ALA A 163 -22.33 64.30 73.59
N VAL A 164 -22.28 64.41 72.25
CA VAL A 164 -21.26 65.20 71.54
C VAL A 164 -21.39 66.71 71.77
N VAL A 165 -22.61 67.23 71.94
CA VAL A 165 -22.82 68.66 72.17
C VAL A 165 -22.46 69.12 73.59
N GLN A 166 -22.33 68.18 74.54
CA GLN A 166 -21.94 68.44 75.92
C GLN A 166 -20.42 68.49 76.12
N LEU A 167 -19.65 68.01 75.14
CA LEU A 167 -18.18 68.04 75.19
C LEU A 167 -17.66 69.48 75.14
N SER A 168 -16.62 69.77 75.91
CA SER A 168 -15.89 71.04 75.78
C SER A 168 -15.22 71.15 74.40
N ALA A 169 -14.92 72.36 73.96
CA ALA A 169 -14.24 72.58 72.67
C ALA A 169 -12.91 71.80 72.56
N THR A 170 -12.18 71.66 73.67
CA THR A 170 -10.93 70.90 73.75
C THR A 170 -11.18 69.38 73.63
N GLU A 171 -12.20 68.86 74.31
CA GLU A 171 -12.58 67.44 74.23
C GLU A 171 -13.11 67.07 72.85
N LEU A 172 -13.97 67.90 72.26
CA LEU A 172 -14.51 67.68 70.91
C LEU A 172 -13.40 67.68 69.85
N THR A 173 -12.40 68.56 69.96
CA THR A 173 -11.23 68.58 69.07
C THR A 173 -10.37 67.32 69.24
N LYS A 174 -10.18 66.86 70.48
CA LYS A 174 -9.42 65.64 70.79
C LYS A 174 -10.14 64.39 70.27
N VAL A 175 -11.46 64.27 70.52
CA VAL A 175 -12.29 63.19 69.99
C VAL A 175 -12.27 63.19 68.47
N GLY A 176 -12.39 64.36 67.84
CA GLY A 176 -12.35 64.46 66.39
C GLY A 176 -11.03 63.99 65.78
N THR A 177 -9.91 64.51 66.28
CA THR A 177 -8.56 64.15 65.80
C THR A 177 -8.25 62.66 65.96
N GLU A 178 -8.53 62.09 67.14
CA GLU A 178 -8.23 60.67 67.39
C GLU A 178 -9.21 59.74 66.65
N SER A 179 -10.48 60.12 66.46
CA SER A 179 -11.43 59.35 65.65
C SER A 179 -10.99 59.29 64.18
N LEU A 180 -10.59 60.42 63.60
CA LEU A 180 -10.10 60.47 62.21
C LEU A 180 -8.83 59.64 62.03
N LYS A 181 -7.89 59.72 62.98
CA LYS A 181 -6.65 58.92 62.94
C LYS A 181 -6.91 57.41 62.97
N LEU A 182 -7.81 56.96 63.86
CA LEU A 182 -8.16 55.54 63.95
C LEU A 182 -8.96 55.07 62.74
N LEU A 183 -9.85 55.93 62.21
CA LEU A 183 -10.58 55.68 60.97
C LEU A 183 -9.62 55.49 59.79
N ASP A 184 -8.68 56.42 59.59
CA ASP A 184 -7.71 56.39 58.49
C ASP A 184 -6.82 55.13 58.57
N GLU A 185 -6.42 54.74 59.78
CA GLU A 185 -5.62 53.53 59.99
C GLU A 185 -6.36 52.27 59.55
N GLN A 186 -7.66 52.16 59.86
CA GLN A 186 -8.45 50.99 59.46
C GLN A 186 -8.86 51.05 57.98
N MET A 187 -9.33 52.19 57.51
CA MET A 187 -9.80 52.38 56.13
C MET A 187 -8.67 52.33 55.09
N ALA A 188 -7.41 52.44 55.50
CA ALA A 188 -6.24 52.16 54.65
C ALA A 188 -6.05 50.67 54.33
N LYS A 189 -6.71 49.77 55.08
CA LYS A 189 -6.67 48.31 54.85
C LYS A 189 -7.78 47.89 53.90
N ARG A 190 -7.63 46.70 53.30
CA ARG A 190 -8.70 46.07 52.49
C ARG A 190 -9.72 45.40 53.40
N ILE A 191 -10.83 46.08 53.63
CA ILE A 191 -11.93 45.65 54.49
C ILE A 191 -13.00 44.98 53.64
N ARG A 192 -13.14 43.67 53.83
CA ARG A 192 -14.21 42.85 53.23
C ARG A 192 -15.38 42.72 54.20
N GLN A 193 -16.52 42.25 53.70
CA GLN A 193 -17.70 41.95 54.52
C GLN A 193 -17.39 41.00 55.68
N SER A 194 -16.52 40.00 55.48
CA SER A 194 -16.11 39.04 56.51
C SER A 194 -15.30 39.66 57.64
N ASP A 195 -14.55 40.72 57.33
CA ASP A 195 -13.53 41.28 58.22
C ASP A 195 -14.01 42.58 58.88
N LEU A 196 -15.13 43.15 58.41
CA LEU A 196 -15.67 44.45 58.84
C LEU A 196 -15.87 44.53 60.36
N ALA A 197 -16.43 43.49 60.97
CA ALA A 197 -16.68 43.46 62.41
C ALA A 197 -15.36 43.44 63.21
N GLU A 198 -14.35 42.73 62.72
CA GLU A 198 -13.04 42.66 63.33
C GLU A 198 -12.34 44.03 63.29
N TYR A 199 -12.32 44.68 62.12
CA TYR A 199 -11.69 46.00 61.98
C TYR A 199 -12.38 47.09 62.81
N LYS A 200 -13.71 47.05 62.92
CA LYS A 200 -14.47 47.94 63.83
C LYS A 200 -14.08 47.70 65.28
N GLN A 201 -14.05 46.44 65.72
CA GLN A 201 -13.69 46.11 67.10
C GLN A 201 -12.25 46.52 67.44
N GLN A 202 -11.29 46.29 66.53
CA GLN A 202 -9.90 46.72 66.70
C GLN A 202 -9.77 48.26 66.87
N ALA A 203 -10.59 49.04 66.16
CA ALA A 203 -10.62 50.49 66.33
C ALA A 203 -11.21 50.88 67.70
N ILE A 204 -12.29 50.21 68.12
CA ILE A 204 -12.97 50.45 69.39
C ILE A 204 -12.09 50.10 70.59
N ASP A 205 -11.34 48.99 70.54
CA ASP A 205 -10.47 48.55 71.63
C ASP A 205 -9.35 49.57 71.90
N LYS A 206 -8.87 50.25 70.85
CA LYS A 206 -7.85 51.31 70.98
C LYS A 206 -8.35 52.56 71.69
N ILE A 207 -9.67 52.80 71.75
CA ILE A 207 -10.27 53.95 72.45
C ILE A 207 -9.92 53.90 73.95
N GLN A 208 -9.91 52.71 74.56
CA GLN A 208 -9.69 52.52 76.00
C GLN A 208 -8.32 53.03 76.46
N GLY A 209 -7.33 53.08 75.56
CA GLY A 209 -5.98 53.58 75.85
C GLY A 209 -5.83 55.10 75.82
N LEU A 210 -6.87 55.87 75.44
CA LEU A 210 -6.78 57.31 75.20
C LEU A 210 -7.09 58.18 76.44
N GLY A 211 -7.56 57.56 77.54
CA GLY A 211 -7.87 58.25 78.80
C GLY A 211 -8.93 59.34 78.65
N LEU A 212 -10.01 59.05 77.91
CA LEU A 212 -11.11 59.98 77.62
C LEU A 212 -12.27 59.81 78.62
N SER A 213 -13.14 60.82 78.73
CA SER A 213 -14.39 60.72 79.50
C SER A 213 -15.34 59.67 78.90
N ASP A 214 -16.31 59.21 79.68
CA ASP A 214 -17.29 58.22 79.23
C ASP A 214 -18.10 58.72 78.04
N GLU A 215 -18.47 60.01 78.04
CA GLU A 215 -19.16 60.67 76.94
C GLU A 215 -18.28 60.77 75.69
N SER A 216 -16.99 61.10 75.85
CA SER A 216 -16.02 61.15 74.75
C SER A 216 -15.78 59.76 74.13
N ASN A 217 -15.76 58.71 74.96
CA ASN A 217 -15.63 57.32 74.52
C ASN A 217 -16.86 56.88 73.72
N GLN A 218 -18.06 57.21 74.19
CA GLN A 218 -19.31 56.87 73.51
C GLN A 218 -19.42 57.56 72.13
N VAL A 219 -19.07 58.85 72.05
CA VAL A 219 -19.05 59.61 70.80
C VAL A 219 -18.06 59.00 69.80
N MET A 220 -16.84 58.68 70.24
CA MET A 220 -15.81 58.08 69.39
C MET A 220 -16.20 56.69 68.88
N ARG A 221 -16.87 55.87 69.70
CA ARG A 221 -17.40 54.57 69.28
C ARG A 221 -18.39 54.72 68.13
N TYR A 222 -19.36 55.62 68.24
CA TYR A 222 -20.34 55.82 67.18
C TYR A 222 -19.72 56.32 65.87
N LEU A 223 -18.71 57.21 65.95
CA LEU A 223 -17.99 57.69 64.77
C LEU A 223 -17.23 56.56 64.06
N LEU A 224 -16.55 55.69 64.81
CA LEU A 224 -15.78 54.58 64.23
C LEU A 224 -16.67 53.44 63.74
N GLU A 225 -17.74 53.11 64.46
CA GLU A 225 -18.71 52.07 64.05
C GLU A 225 -19.41 52.42 62.74
N ASN A 226 -19.70 53.70 62.51
CA ASN A 226 -20.37 54.13 61.29
C ASN A 226 -19.39 54.55 60.18
N GLY A 227 -18.23 55.09 60.54
CA GLY A 227 -17.21 55.54 59.59
C GLY A 227 -16.43 54.41 58.92
N ILE A 228 -16.19 53.29 59.61
CA ILE A 228 -15.49 52.13 59.03
C ILE A 228 -16.48 51.32 58.18
N ILE A 229 -16.25 51.27 56.87
CA ILE A 229 -17.10 50.57 55.90
C ILE A 229 -16.28 49.60 55.03
N ILE A 230 -16.99 48.78 54.25
CA ILE A 230 -16.39 47.85 53.28
C ILE A 230 -15.78 48.66 52.14
N ASN A 231 -14.52 48.39 51.82
CA ASN A 231 -13.80 49.04 50.73
C ASN A 231 -13.10 48.04 49.78
N ASP A 232 -13.27 46.72 49.99
CA ASP A 232 -12.82 45.67 49.08
C ASP A 232 -14.02 44.80 48.67
N SER A 233 -14.56 45.04 47.48
CA SER A 233 -15.79 44.40 46.99
C SER A 233 -15.53 43.40 45.87
N LEU A 234 -16.37 42.38 45.78
CA LEU A 234 -16.25 41.30 44.80
C LEU A 234 -16.48 41.83 43.37
N ASN A 235 -15.52 41.62 42.48
CA ASN A 235 -15.66 41.91 41.06
C ASN A 235 -16.12 40.66 40.30
N GLN A 236 -17.43 40.45 40.25
CA GLN A 236 -18.03 39.27 39.64
C GLN A 236 -17.66 39.16 38.15
N LYS A 237 -17.73 40.28 37.41
CA LYS A 237 -17.40 40.31 35.98
C LYS A 237 -15.97 39.86 35.71
N ARG A 238 -15.00 40.40 36.46
CA ARG A 238 -13.59 40.05 36.30
C ARG A 238 -13.31 38.61 36.72
N THR A 239 -13.98 38.13 37.75
CA THR A 239 -13.92 36.73 38.19
C THR A 239 -14.44 35.79 37.10
N ASP A 240 -15.56 36.12 36.46
CA ASP A 240 -16.13 35.29 35.39
C ASP A 240 -15.28 35.31 34.11
N GLU A 241 -14.71 36.45 33.74
CA GLU A 241 -13.71 36.55 32.65
C GLU A 241 -12.49 35.64 32.92
N LEU A 242 -11.99 35.61 34.15
CA LEU A 242 -10.87 34.75 34.53
C LEU A 242 -11.26 33.26 34.50
N LYS A 243 -12.50 32.91 34.86
CA LYS A 243 -13.02 31.53 34.75
C LYS A 243 -13.12 31.06 33.31
N GLU A 244 -13.63 31.91 32.42
CA GLU A 244 -13.72 31.62 30.99
C GLU A 244 -12.31 31.45 30.40
N GLN A 245 -11.40 32.37 30.69
CA GLN A 245 -10.01 32.27 30.24
C GLN A 245 -9.31 31.00 30.76
N ALA A 246 -9.55 30.61 32.02
CA ALA A 246 -9.00 29.39 32.59
C ALA A 246 -9.56 28.14 31.89
N SER A 247 -10.86 28.08 31.62
CA SER A 247 -11.50 27.02 30.85
C SER A 247 -10.94 26.92 29.42
N ASP A 248 -10.82 28.04 28.72
CA ASP A 248 -10.34 28.08 27.33
C ASP A 248 -8.87 27.71 27.19
N SER A 249 -8.08 27.93 28.24
CA SER A 249 -6.66 27.55 28.27
C SER A 249 -6.44 26.03 28.37
N VAL A 250 -7.47 25.26 28.72
CA VAL A 250 -7.38 23.80 28.83
C VAL A 250 -7.26 23.17 27.45
N GLN A 251 -6.12 22.53 27.20
CA GLN A 251 -5.89 21.77 25.99
C GLN A 251 -6.81 20.54 25.92
N PRO A 252 -7.40 20.25 24.74
CA PRO A 252 -8.24 19.06 24.56
C PRO A 252 -7.49 17.78 24.90
N VAL A 253 -8.16 16.88 25.63
CA VAL A 253 -7.61 15.56 25.94
C VAL A 253 -7.83 14.65 24.73
N MET A 254 -6.77 14.41 23.97
CA MET A 254 -6.80 13.57 22.78
C MET A 254 -6.47 12.12 23.09
N ILE A 255 -7.22 11.19 22.52
CA ILE A 255 -6.86 9.78 22.41
C ILE A 255 -6.27 9.59 21.02
N TYR A 256 -5.01 9.14 20.93
CA TYR A 256 -4.31 9.03 19.66
C TYR A 256 -4.45 7.63 19.04
N GLN A 257 -4.59 7.56 17.72
CA GLN A 257 -4.58 6.27 17.01
C GLN A 257 -3.32 5.45 17.36
N GLY A 258 -3.50 4.17 17.74
CA GLY A 258 -2.44 3.26 18.14
C GLY A 258 -2.12 3.24 19.64
N GLU A 259 -2.62 4.20 20.42
CA GLU A 259 -2.49 4.27 21.89
C GLU A 259 -3.06 2.99 22.53
N VAL A 260 -2.35 2.43 23.51
CA VAL A 260 -2.81 1.24 24.25
C VAL A 260 -3.81 1.69 25.30
N ILE A 261 -5.08 1.31 25.11
CA ILE A 261 -6.16 1.59 26.06
C ILE A 261 -6.16 0.57 27.19
N VAL A 262 -5.94 -0.71 26.87
CA VAL A 262 -5.83 -1.80 27.86
C VAL A 262 -4.69 -2.71 27.46
N ARG A 263 -3.83 -3.08 28.42
CA ARG A 263 -2.76 -4.06 28.19
C ARG A 263 -3.30 -5.48 28.34
N GLU A 264 -2.75 -6.40 27.57
CA GLU A 264 -3.00 -7.83 27.77
C GLU A 264 -2.71 -8.25 29.21
N GLY A 265 -3.59 -9.09 29.78
CA GLY A 265 -3.50 -9.54 31.16
C GLY A 265 -3.94 -8.53 32.21
N SER A 266 -4.25 -7.28 31.84
CA SER A 266 -4.81 -6.28 32.76
C SER A 266 -6.34 -6.32 32.79
N GLN A 267 -6.89 -5.94 33.94
CA GLN A 267 -8.34 -5.85 34.14
C GLN A 267 -8.86 -4.57 33.47
N ILE A 268 -9.96 -4.68 32.72
CA ILE A 268 -10.59 -3.54 32.06
C ILE A 268 -11.36 -2.74 33.11
N ASP A 269 -10.92 -1.50 33.36
CA ASP A 269 -11.59 -0.57 34.28
C ASP A 269 -12.70 0.26 33.59
N ALA A 270 -13.48 1.01 34.38
CA ALA A 270 -14.56 1.85 33.88
C ALA A 270 -14.07 2.93 32.88
N ASN A 271 -12.88 3.49 33.10
CA ASN A 271 -12.30 4.50 32.22
C ASN A 271 -11.96 3.91 30.84
N ALA A 272 -11.32 2.74 30.83
CA ALA A 272 -11.05 1.97 29.63
C ALA A 272 -12.36 1.64 28.89
N ILE A 273 -13.43 1.19 29.57
CA ILE A 273 -14.73 0.95 28.93
C ILE A 273 -15.27 2.22 28.25
N ASN A 274 -15.19 3.38 28.90
CA ASN A 274 -15.65 4.64 28.30
C ASN A 274 -14.80 5.05 27.09
N LYS A 275 -13.48 4.89 27.15
CA LYS A 275 -12.57 5.08 26.00
C LYS A 275 -12.92 4.12 24.86
N LEU A 276 -13.17 2.85 25.15
CA LEU A 276 -13.56 1.84 24.16
C LEU A 276 -14.92 2.16 23.51
N LYS A 277 -15.89 2.69 24.27
CA LYS A 277 -17.16 3.20 23.74
C LYS A 277 -16.97 4.38 22.79
N LEU A 278 -16.18 5.38 23.18
CA LEU A 278 -15.83 6.54 22.34
C LEU A 278 -15.15 6.12 21.02
N LEU A 279 -14.29 5.10 21.09
CA LEU A 279 -13.60 4.53 19.93
C LEU A 279 -14.51 3.64 19.06
N GLY A 280 -15.73 3.33 19.51
CA GLY A 280 -16.65 2.41 18.84
C GLY A 280 -16.16 0.96 18.85
N LEU A 281 -15.34 0.59 19.83
CA LEU A 281 -14.78 -0.76 20.00
C LEU A 281 -15.68 -1.70 20.83
N THR A 282 -16.70 -1.15 21.50
CA THR A 282 -17.77 -1.90 22.19
C THR A 282 -19.05 -1.86 21.37
N SER A 283 -19.73 -3.01 21.17
CA SER A 283 -21.11 -3.27 20.65
C SER A 283 -21.78 -2.33 19.63
N SER A 284 -21.08 -1.33 19.11
CA SER A 284 -21.48 -0.31 18.16
C SER A 284 -20.86 -0.72 16.83
N GLY A 285 -21.67 -0.80 15.77
CA GLY A 285 -21.35 -1.50 14.52
C GLY A 285 -19.93 -1.27 13.99
N THR A 286 -19.32 -2.36 13.54
CA THR A 286 -18.03 -2.35 12.87
C THR A 286 -18.06 -1.36 11.69
N SER A 287 -17.03 -0.53 11.57
CA SER A 287 -16.91 0.39 10.44
C SER A 287 -16.91 -0.40 9.13
N ILE A 288 -17.87 -0.13 8.25
CA ILE A 288 -17.97 -0.77 6.93
C ILE A 288 -16.99 -0.18 5.90
N PHE A 289 -16.36 0.96 6.19
CA PHE A 289 -15.49 1.66 5.24
C PHE A 289 -14.27 0.83 4.78
N PRO A 290 -13.53 0.13 5.67
CA PRO A 290 -12.46 -0.76 5.24
C PRO A 290 -12.93 -1.88 4.31
N LEU A 291 -14.14 -2.42 4.56
CA LEU A 291 -14.76 -3.43 3.69
C LEU A 291 -15.10 -2.85 2.30
N ILE A 292 -15.69 -1.66 2.25
CA ILE A 292 -15.97 -0.95 0.99
C ILE A 292 -14.66 -0.68 0.22
N ALA A 293 -13.62 -0.17 0.89
CA ALA A 293 -12.33 0.12 0.28
C ALA A 293 -11.67 -1.16 -0.28
N MET A 294 -11.78 -2.29 0.42
CA MET A 294 -11.29 -3.59 -0.04
C MET A 294 -12.02 -4.07 -1.30
N ILE A 295 -13.36 -3.97 -1.33
CA ILE A 295 -14.18 -4.33 -2.49
C ILE A 295 -13.81 -3.44 -3.69
N LEU A 296 -13.71 -2.12 -3.48
CA LEU A 296 -13.32 -1.17 -4.53
C LEU A 296 -11.91 -1.45 -5.05
N SER A 297 -10.97 -1.86 -4.20
CA SER A 297 -9.61 -2.24 -4.60
C SER A 297 -9.60 -3.50 -5.47
N ALA A 298 -10.39 -4.51 -5.13
CA ALA A 298 -10.52 -5.73 -5.92
C ALA A 298 -11.21 -5.48 -7.28
N ILE A 299 -12.20 -4.58 -7.32
CA ILE A 299 -12.84 -4.14 -8.57
C ILE A 299 -11.84 -3.36 -9.43
N LEU A 300 -11.09 -2.42 -8.84
CA LEU A 300 -10.08 -1.64 -9.55
C LEU A 300 -9.02 -2.53 -10.20
N GLN A 301 -8.54 -3.56 -9.48
CA GLN A 301 -7.63 -4.55 -10.07
C GLN A 301 -8.27 -5.26 -11.27
N GLY A 302 -9.52 -5.72 -11.13
CA GLY A 302 -10.26 -6.38 -12.20
C GLY A 302 -10.44 -5.49 -13.44
N VAL A 303 -10.76 -4.21 -13.25
CA VAL A 303 -10.91 -3.22 -14.34
C VAL A 303 -9.56 -2.96 -15.03
N LEU A 304 -8.48 -2.77 -14.27
CA LEU A 304 -7.15 -2.57 -14.85
C LEU A 304 -6.66 -3.81 -15.60
N LEU A 305 -6.92 -5.01 -15.08
CA LEU A 305 -6.65 -6.26 -15.79
C LEU A 305 -7.45 -6.37 -17.08
N TRP A 306 -8.74 -6.03 -17.05
CA TRP A 306 -9.57 -6.04 -18.24
C TRP A 306 -9.04 -5.08 -19.31
N PHE A 307 -8.74 -3.84 -18.94
CA PHE A 307 -8.20 -2.84 -19.86
C PHE A 307 -6.85 -3.30 -20.43
N TYR A 308 -5.96 -3.78 -19.57
CA TYR A 308 -4.64 -4.25 -19.98
C TYR A 308 -4.71 -5.49 -20.89
N SER A 309 -5.68 -6.38 -20.64
CA SER A 309 -5.89 -7.59 -21.45
C SER A 309 -6.24 -7.27 -22.91
N ARG A 310 -6.72 -6.05 -23.21
CA ARG A 310 -7.08 -5.62 -24.57
C ARG A 310 -5.89 -5.54 -25.53
N GLN A 311 -4.66 -5.44 -25.04
CA GLN A 311 -3.46 -5.45 -25.89
C GLN A 311 -3.20 -6.81 -26.56
N PHE A 312 -3.80 -7.90 -26.04
CA PHE A 312 -3.73 -9.21 -26.67
C PHE A 312 -4.83 -9.29 -27.71
N GLU A 313 -4.43 -9.39 -28.98
CA GLU A 313 -5.34 -9.52 -30.14
C GLU A 313 -6.07 -10.86 -30.14
N VAL A 314 -5.34 -11.93 -29.78
CA VAL A 314 -5.89 -13.29 -29.74
C VAL A 314 -6.62 -13.53 -28.42
N GLU A 315 -7.93 -13.83 -28.50
CA GLU A 315 -8.80 -14.03 -27.33
C GLU A 315 -8.29 -15.13 -26.39
N PHE A 316 -7.76 -16.23 -26.93
CA PHE A 316 -7.16 -17.29 -26.14
C PHE A 316 -5.97 -16.81 -25.29
N GLN A 317 -5.10 -15.97 -25.86
CA GLN A 317 -3.96 -15.40 -25.14
C GLN A 317 -4.43 -14.43 -24.05
N ARG A 318 -5.48 -13.64 -24.33
CA ARG A 318 -6.11 -12.74 -23.37
C ARG A 318 -6.61 -13.50 -22.14
N VAL A 319 -7.33 -14.60 -22.36
CA VAL A 319 -7.92 -15.42 -21.31
C VAL A 319 -6.85 -16.15 -20.51
N ARG A 320 -5.86 -16.73 -21.18
CA ARG A 320 -4.71 -17.38 -20.53
C ARG A 320 -3.94 -16.40 -19.65
N PHE A 321 -3.73 -15.17 -20.13
CA PHE A 321 -3.12 -14.11 -19.33
C PHE A 321 -3.93 -13.80 -18.07
N ILE A 322 -5.24 -13.55 -18.20
CA ILE A 322 -6.11 -13.21 -17.06
C ILE A 322 -6.14 -14.36 -16.05
N LEU A 323 -6.30 -15.61 -16.50
CA LEU A 323 -6.32 -16.78 -15.62
C LEU A 323 -5.00 -16.94 -14.88
N PHE A 324 -3.87 -16.81 -15.58
CA PHE A 324 -2.55 -16.93 -14.97
C PHE A 324 -2.32 -15.84 -13.93
N TYR A 325 -2.58 -14.58 -14.27
CA TYR A 325 -2.49 -13.46 -13.33
C TYR A 325 -3.39 -13.66 -12.10
N SER A 326 -4.66 -14.02 -12.33
CA SER A 326 -5.64 -14.20 -11.26
C SER A 326 -5.25 -15.34 -10.32
N ALA A 327 -4.76 -16.46 -10.86
CA ALA A 327 -4.27 -17.58 -10.07
C ALA A 327 -3.04 -17.19 -9.24
N THR A 328 -2.05 -16.52 -9.84
CA THR A 328 -0.84 -16.07 -9.14
C THR A 328 -1.19 -15.12 -7.99
N MET A 329 -2.04 -14.12 -8.22
CA MET A 329 -2.44 -13.18 -7.18
C MET A 329 -3.29 -13.82 -6.08
N THR A 330 -4.18 -14.75 -6.44
CA THR A 330 -4.98 -15.51 -5.45
C THR A 330 -4.09 -16.35 -4.55
N ILE A 331 -3.09 -17.04 -5.12
CA ILE A 331 -2.08 -17.79 -4.36
C ILE A 331 -1.29 -16.85 -3.44
N GLY A 332 -0.87 -15.68 -3.94
CA GLY A 332 -0.18 -14.68 -3.13
C GLY A 332 -1.00 -14.22 -1.91
N VAL A 333 -2.26 -13.85 -2.12
CA VAL A 333 -3.17 -13.45 -1.03
C VAL A 333 -3.43 -14.60 -0.06
N PHE A 334 -3.54 -15.84 -0.55
CA PHE A 334 -3.68 -17.01 0.31
C PHE A 334 -2.44 -17.26 1.18
N ILE A 335 -1.23 -17.13 0.63
CA ILE A 335 0.02 -17.23 1.41
C ILE A 335 0.10 -16.12 2.45
N MET A 336 -0.21 -14.86 2.09
CA MET A 336 -0.29 -13.77 3.06
C MET A 336 -1.28 -14.08 4.19
N LYS A 337 -2.42 -14.68 3.86
CA LYS A 337 -3.44 -15.06 4.84
C LYS A 337 -2.97 -16.16 5.78
N ILE A 338 -2.25 -17.16 5.26
CA ILE A 338 -1.60 -18.19 6.08
C ILE A 338 -0.59 -17.54 7.04
N LEU A 339 0.28 -16.66 6.55
CA LEU A 339 1.26 -15.95 7.38
C LEU A 339 0.59 -15.08 8.45
N GLN A 340 -0.52 -14.43 8.12
CA GLN A 340 -1.33 -13.70 9.09
C GLN A 340 -1.89 -14.62 10.18
N ALA A 341 -2.35 -15.82 9.85
CA ALA A 341 -2.89 -16.76 10.83
C ALA A 341 -1.85 -17.24 11.86
N PHE A 342 -0.56 -17.24 11.48
CA PHE A 342 0.56 -17.55 12.38
C PHE A 342 1.10 -16.33 13.15
N GLN A 343 0.56 -15.14 12.91
CA GLN A 343 0.96 -13.91 13.60
C GLN A 343 0.27 -13.85 14.98
N GLY A 344 1.00 -14.26 16.03
CA GLY A 344 0.57 -14.21 17.43
C GLY A 344 1.29 -13.12 18.23
N ALA A 345 0.91 -12.95 19.50
CA ALA A 345 1.46 -11.91 20.40
C ALA A 345 3.00 -11.96 20.55
N SER A 346 3.61 -13.13 20.36
CA SER A 346 5.06 -13.36 20.43
C SER A 346 5.78 -13.43 19.07
N SER A 347 5.06 -13.36 17.94
CA SER A 347 5.61 -13.57 16.58
C SER A 347 5.20 -12.47 15.59
N ASN A 348 5.48 -11.20 15.93
CA ASN A 348 5.07 -10.04 15.12
C ASN A 348 5.67 -9.98 13.70
N ASN A 349 6.72 -10.75 13.41
CA ASN A 349 7.48 -10.66 12.15
C ASN A 349 7.00 -11.62 11.04
N MET A 350 5.97 -12.44 11.27
CA MET A 350 5.52 -13.45 10.29
C MET A 350 5.12 -12.85 8.93
N ALA A 351 4.58 -11.63 8.91
CA ALA A 351 4.27 -10.93 7.68
C ALA A 351 5.49 -10.70 6.78
N LEU A 352 6.68 -10.56 7.36
CA LEU A 352 7.90 -10.26 6.60
C LEU A 352 8.50 -11.49 5.91
N PHE A 353 8.02 -12.70 6.22
CA PHE A 353 8.40 -13.94 5.54
C PHE A 353 7.70 -14.15 4.19
N PHE A 354 6.73 -13.29 3.84
CA PHE A 354 6.04 -13.38 2.55
C PHE A 354 7.03 -13.17 1.39
N PRO A 355 7.13 -14.10 0.42
CA PRO A 355 8.03 -13.97 -0.72
C PRO A 355 7.54 -12.91 -1.72
N ALA A 356 7.65 -11.63 -1.34
CA ALA A 356 7.05 -10.50 -2.04
C ALA A 356 7.62 -10.24 -3.44
N ALA A 357 8.81 -10.76 -3.74
CA ALA A 357 9.37 -10.70 -5.08
C ALA A 357 8.79 -11.77 -6.01
N PHE A 358 8.25 -12.89 -5.49
CA PHE A 358 7.90 -14.06 -6.29
C PHE A 358 6.72 -13.83 -7.24
N MET A 359 5.60 -13.24 -6.79
CA MET A 359 4.43 -13.03 -7.67
C MET A 359 4.74 -12.06 -8.82
N PRO A 360 5.36 -10.89 -8.58
CA PRO A 360 5.75 -9.98 -9.66
C PRO A 360 6.82 -10.59 -10.58
N LEU A 361 7.75 -11.38 -10.04
CA LEU A 361 8.79 -12.06 -10.82
C LEU A 361 8.20 -13.05 -11.83
N ILE A 362 7.34 -13.95 -11.37
CA ILE A 362 6.73 -14.97 -12.23
C ILE A 362 5.88 -14.32 -13.33
N LEU A 363 5.13 -13.28 -13.01
CA LEU A 363 4.37 -12.54 -14.02
C LEU A 363 5.27 -11.75 -14.99
N THR A 364 6.41 -11.25 -14.53
CA THR A 364 7.41 -10.61 -15.40
C THR A 364 8.01 -11.59 -16.38
N VAL A 365 8.38 -12.78 -15.91
CA VAL A 365 9.06 -13.81 -16.70
C VAL A 365 8.11 -14.48 -17.70
N PHE A 366 6.87 -14.78 -17.31
CA PHE A 366 5.93 -15.53 -18.16
C PHE A 366 4.97 -14.65 -18.98
N VAL A 367 4.75 -13.39 -18.57
CA VAL A 367 3.86 -12.47 -19.29
C VAL A 367 4.67 -11.30 -19.83
N ASN A 368 5.01 -10.34 -18.96
CA ASN A 368 5.85 -9.17 -19.24
C ASN A 368 5.96 -8.28 -18.00
N ARG A 369 6.84 -7.27 -18.08
CA ARG A 369 7.12 -6.31 -17.00
C ARG A 369 5.89 -5.54 -16.51
N ARG A 370 4.95 -5.19 -17.39
CA ARG A 370 3.74 -4.43 -17.02
C ARG A 370 2.81 -5.26 -16.12
N ALA A 371 2.65 -6.55 -16.41
CA ALA A 371 1.89 -7.48 -15.57
C ALA A 371 2.57 -7.68 -14.19
N GLY A 372 3.90 -7.80 -14.18
CA GLY A 372 4.68 -7.85 -12.94
C GLY A 372 4.51 -6.59 -12.08
N ALA A 373 4.61 -5.41 -12.67
CA ALA A 373 4.41 -4.13 -11.97
C ALA A 373 3.00 -4.01 -11.39
N LEU A 374 1.97 -4.39 -12.14
CA LEU A 374 0.60 -4.41 -11.65
C LEU A 374 0.45 -5.33 -10.43
N SER A 375 1.08 -6.52 -10.47
CA SER A 375 1.10 -7.44 -9.32
C SER A 375 1.84 -6.85 -8.12
N ALA A 376 2.98 -6.18 -8.32
CA ALA A 376 3.76 -5.55 -7.26
C ALA A 376 2.96 -4.44 -6.52
N VAL A 377 2.15 -3.67 -7.24
CA VAL A 377 1.28 -2.66 -6.64
C VAL A 377 0.13 -3.33 -5.88
N PHE A 378 -0.61 -4.23 -6.52
CA PHE A 378 -1.81 -4.80 -5.92
C PHE A 378 -1.51 -5.77 -4.78
N GLN A 379 -0.37 -6.47 -4.77
CA GLN A 379 0.03 -7.27 -3.61
C GLN A 379 0.22 -6.38 -2.37
N THR A 380 0.77 -5.18 -2.53
CA THR A 380 0.95 -4.21 -1.44
C THR A 380 -0.40 -3.65 -1.01
N VAL A 381 -1.29 -3.34 -1.95
CA VAL A 381 -2.67 -2.93 -1.64
C VAL A 381 -3.41 -4.03 -0.86
N PHE A 382 -3.26 -5.29 -1.21
CA PHE A 382 -3.90 -6.38 -0.46
C PHE A 382 -3.24 -6.63 0.89
N ALA A 383 -1.94 -6.44 1.02
CA ALA A 383 -1.26 -6.48 2.30
C ALA A 383 -1.82 -5.43 3.29
N LEU A 384 -2.24 -4.25 2.82
CA LEU A 384 -2.90 -3.23 3.64
C LEU A 384 -4.18 -3.77 4.32
N PHE A 385 -4.99 -4.53 3.59
CA PHE A 385 -6.24 -5.11 4.12
C PHE A 385 -5.99 -6.37 4.96
N ILE A 386 -5.04 -7.21 4.55
CA ILE A 386 -4.71 -8.43 5.29
C ILE A 386 -4.12 -8.08 6.65
N TYR A 387 -3.19 -7.13 6.72
CA TYR A 387 -2.54 -6.70 7.96
C TYR A 387 -3.21 -5.49 8.61
N TYR A 388 -4.53 -5.31 8.40
CA TYR A 388 -5.30 -4.17 8.91
C TYR A 388 -5.18 -3.95 10.43
N LYS A 389 -5.02 -5.03 11.21
CA LYS A 389 -4.80 -4.96 12.68
C LYS A 389 -3.51 -4.23 13.08
N ALA A 390 -2.54 -4.10 12.18
CA ALA A 390 -1.28 -3.40 12.43
C ALA A 390 -1.37 -1.88 12.14
N ILE A 391 -2.56 -1.35 11.82
CA ILE A 391 -2.75 0.08 11.58
C ILE A 391 -2.38 0.91 12.84
N GLY A 392 -1.71 2.05 12.63
CA GLY A 392 -1.18 2.86 13.73
C GLY A 392 0.11 2.32 14.37
N THR A 393 0.68 1.22 13.85
CA THR A 393 2.01 0.71 14.26
C THR A 393 3.05 0.98 13.18
N ASN A 394 4.32 1.06 13.56
CA ASN A 394 5.43 1.17 12.61
C ASN A 394 5.60 -0.07 11.72
N MET A 395 5.05 -1.23 12.14
CA MET A 395 5.17 -2.49 11.40
C MET A 395 4.41 -2.48 10.08
N LEU A 396 3.24 -1.85 10.02
CA LEU A 396 2.46 -1.82 8.77
C LEU A 396 3.22 -1.07 7.66
N PRO A 397 3.77 0.14 7.87
CA PRO A 397 4.66 0.78 6.91
C PRO A 397 5.87 -0.08 6.51
N VAL A 398 6.53 -0.79 7.43
CA VAL A 398 7.64 -1.71 7.08
C VAL A 398 7.17 -2.76 6.10
N ILE A 399 6.08 -3.47 6.41
CA ILE A 399 5.56 -4.56 5.59
C ILE A 399 5.25 -4.04 4.17
N LEU A 400 4.53 -2.92 4.08
CA LEU A 400 4.12 -2.34 2.80
C LEU A 400 5.32 -1.88 1.97
N MET A 401 6.30 -1.20 2.58
CA MET A 401 7.50 -0.75 1.88
C MET A 401 8.39 -1.91 1.45
N THR A 402 8.55 -2.94 2.28
CA THR A 402 9.30 -4.15 1.92
C THR A 402 8.64 -4.88 0.76
N TYR A 403 7.31 -5.02 0.78
CA TYR A 403 6.57 -5.71 -0.30
C TYR A 403 6.62 -4.93 -1.62
N LEU A 404 6.40 -3.62 -1.56
CA LEU A 404 6.44 -2.76 -2.74
C LEU A 404 7.83 -2.74 -3.37
N PHE A 405 8.87 -2.55 -2.55
CA PHE A 405 10.24 -2.48 -3.04
C PHE A 405 10.71 -3.82 -3.62
N SER A 406 10.52 -4.92 -2.88
CA SER A 406 10.86 -6.27 -3.36
C SER A 406 10.11 -6.62 -4.64
N GLY A 407 8.81 -6.31 -4.70
CA GLY A 407 7.99 -6.55 -5.88
C GLY A 407 8.43 -5.72 -7.08
N THR A 408 8.81 -4.45 -6.88
CA THR A 408 9.27 -3.58 -7.96
C THR A 408 10.63 -4.02 -8.50
N LEU A 409 11.57 -4.41 -7.63
CA LEU A 409 12.88 -4.89 -8.07
C LEU A 409 12.78 -6.21 -8.83
N ALA A 410 11.84 -7.09 -8.46
CA ALA A 410 11.56 -8.31 -9.22
C ALA A 410 11.19 -8.04 -10.69
N VAL A 411 10.57 -6.90 -11.00
CA VAL A 411 10.22 -6.49 -12.38
C VAL A 411 11.45 -6.14 -13.22
N MET A 412 12.59 -5.80 -12.59
CA MET A 412 13.83 -5.47 -13.29
C MET A 412 14.53 -6.71 -13.88
N VAL A 413 14.18 -7.90 -13.40
CA VAL A 413 14.67 -9.18 -13.96
C VAL A 413 14.26 -9.29 -15.43
N LYS A 414 15.17 -9.76 -16.29
CA LYS A 414 14.88 -9.88 -17.74
C LYS A 414 13.90 -11.03 -17.96
N GLN A 415 13.10 -10.93 -19.01
CA GLN A 415 12.18 -11.99 -19.44
C GLN A 415 12.94 -13.15 -20.10
N LYS A 416 13.73 -13.86 -19.30
CA LYS A 416 14.53 -15.03 -19.65
C LYS A 416 14.43 -16.05 -18.52
N ARG A 417 14.89 -17.27 -18.75
CA ARG A 417 14.95 -18.28 -17.70
C ARG A 417 15.85 -17.81 -16.57
N LEU A 418 15.43 -18.00 -15.31
CA LEU A 418 16.23 -17.56 -14.16
C LEU A 418 17.59 -18.28 -14.10
N SER A 419 17.64 -19.54 -14.53
CA SER A 419 18.89 -20.32 -14.62
C SER A 419 19.95 -19.64 -15.50
N ASP A 420 19.52 -18.84 -16.48
CA ASP A 420 20.42 -18.22 -17.46
C ASP A 420 20.91 -16.83 -16.99
N GLN A 421 20.34 -16.32 -15.88
CA GLN A 421 20.63 -14.98 -15.34
C GLN A 421 20.73 -14.98 -13.80
N VAL A 422 21.20 -16.09 -13.20
CA VAL A 422 21.27 -16.30 -11.74
C VAL A 422 21.90 -15.11 -11.01
N LYS A 423 23.03 -14.59 -11.49
CA LYS A 423 23.74 -13.47 -10.86
C LYS A 423 22.88 -12.21 -10.82
N GLN A 424 22.27 -11.83 -11.95
CA GLN A 424 21.42 -10.65 -12.01
C GLN A 424 20.14 -10.85 -11.19
N ALA A 425 19.53 -12.04 -11.26
CA ALA A 425 18.34 -12.37 -10.48
C ALA A 425 18.61 -12.30 -8.96
N MET A 426 19.75 -12.80 -8.48
CA MET A 426 20.15 -12.67 -7.08
C MET A 426 20.33 -11.21 -6.64
N LEU A 427 20.91 -10.35 -7.49
CA LEU A 427 21.05 -8.93 -7.17
C LEU A 427 19.68 -8.26 -6.97
N TRP A 428 18.76 -8.44 -7.92
CA TRP A 428 17.44 -7.80 -7.89
C TRP A 428 16.49 -8.39 -6.84
N ILE A 429 16.52 -9.71 -6.62
CA ILE A 429 15.55 -10.41 -5.76
C ILE A 429 16.06 -10.56 -4.32
N VAL A 430 17.38 -10.55 -4.10
CA VAL A 430 17.99 -10.84 -2.79
C VAL A 430 18.80 -9.66 -2.27
N ALA A 431 19.87 -9.26 -2.96
CA ALA A 431 20.82 -8.29 -2.41
C ALA A 431 20.18 -6.92 -2.16
N PHE A 432 19.47 -6.35 -3.15
CA PHE A 432 18.85 -5.04 -2.99
C PHE A 432 17.70 -5.01 -1.98
N PRO A 433 16.77 -6.00 -1.93
CA PRO A 433 15.76 -6.07 -0.87
C PRO A 433 16.33 -6.17 0.55
N ILE A 434 17.45 -6.87 0.75
CA ILE A 434 18.13 -6.94 2.06
C ILE A 434 18.71 -5.57 2.44
N ILE A 435 19.42 -4.92 1.52
CA ILE A 435 19.96 -3.57 1.73
C ILE A 435 18.83 -2.60 2.09
N TRP A 436 17.71 -2.69 1.38
CA TRP A 436 16.52 -1.89 1.68
C TRP A 436 15.95 -2.16 3.08
N SER A 437 15.91 -3.43 3.50
CA SER A 437 15.44 -3.80 4.84
C SER A 437 16.35 -3.24 5.94
N ILE A 438 17.67 -3.18 5.70
CA ILE A 438 18.62 -2.52 6.60
C ILE A 438 18.38 -1.01 6.64
N ILE A 439 18.22 -0.36 5.48
CA ILE A 439 17.92 1.08 5.39
C ILE A 439 16.63 1.41 6.15
N LEU A 440 15.57 0.63 5.96
CA LEU A 440 14.29 0.81 6.67
C LEU A 440 14.46 0.63 8.18
N SER A 441 15.25 -0.34 8.63
CA SER A 441 15.51 -0.56 10.06
C SER A 441 16.23 0.63 10.70
N ILE A 442 17.23 1.20 10.00
CA ILE A 442 17.94 2.41 10.43
C ILE A 442 16.98 3.61 10.45
N TYR A 443 16.17 3.79 9.40
CA TYR A 443 15.22 4.90 9.30
C TYR A 443 14.18 4.87 10.43
N GLN A 444 13.74 3.68 10.85
CA GLN A 444 12.81 3.53 11.98
C GLN A 444 13.48 3.67 13.37
N GLY A 445 14.79 3.93 13.42
CA GLY A 445 15.53 4.07 14.67
C GLY A 445 15.65 2.75 15.45
N MET A 446 15.53 1.60 14.78
CA MET A 446 15.63 0.30 15.44
C MET A 446 17.08 0.03 15.88
N SER A 447 17.26 -0.44 17.11
CA SER A 447 18.59 -0.81 17.60
C SER A 447 19.02 -2.16 17.03
N PHE A 448 20.24 -2.24 16.50
CA PHE A 448 20.85 -3.51 16.08
C PHE A 448 21.32 -4.37 17.26
N THR A 449 21.21 -3.88 18.50
CA THR A 449 21.40 -4.71 19.70
C THR A 449 20.13 -5.44 20.12
N ASP A 450 18.96 -5.05 19.60
CA ASP A 450 17.67 -5.68 19.91
C ASP A 450 17.47 -6.94 19.04
N PRO A 451 17.21 -8.12 19.65
CA PRO A 451 16.84 -9.34 18.92
C PRO A 451 15.64 -9.17 17.97
N GLN A 452 14.71 -8.24 18.25
CA GLN A 452 13.54 -8.01 17.38
C GLN A 452 13.94 -7.46 16.01
N THR A 453 14.95 -6.57 15.96
CA THR A 453 15.51 -6.02 14.73
C THR A 453 16.13 -7.12 13.88
N TRP A 454 16.89 -8.03 14.51
CA TRP A 454 17.44 -9.19 13.81
C TRP A 454 16.36 -10.15 13.32
N GLY A 455 15.29 -10.35 14.09
CA GLY A 455 14.14 -11.13 13.64
C GLY A 455 13.46 -10.56 12.38
N LEU A 456 13.35 -9.23 12.28
CA LEU A 456 12.82 -8.53 11.11
C LEU A 456 13.73 -8.70 9.88
N LEU A 457 15.04 -8.49 10.07
CA LEU A 457 16.04 -8.65 9.00
C LEU A 457 16.14 -10.10 8.52
N LEU A 458 16.10 -11.08 9.43
CA LEU A 458 16.07 -12.50 9.10
C LEU A 458 14.79 -12.87 8.35
N GLY A 459 13.64 -12.32 8.74
CA GLY A 459 12.38 -12.51 8.01
C GLY A 459 12.46 -11.99 6.58
N ALA A 460 12.96 -10.76 6.40
CA ALA A 460 13.15 -10.17 5.07
C ALA A 460 14.18 -10.92 4.21
N PHE A 461 15.28 -11.36 4.83
CA PHE A 461 16.29 -12.21 4.18
C PHE A 461 15.69 -13.55 3.72
N ALA A 462 14.99 -14.23 4.63
CA ALA A 462 14.34 -15.51 4.35
C ALA A 462 13.29 -15.38 3.24
N ALA A 463 12.46 -14.32 3.26
CA ALA A 463 11.49 -14.03 2.19
C ALA A 463 12.16 -13.79 0.83
N SER A 464 13.27 -13.07 0.81
CA SER A 464 14.01 -12.74 -0.42
C SER A 464 14.65 -14.00 -1.02
N ILE A 465 15.32 -14.81 -0.18
CA ILE A 465 15.88 -16.10 -0.57
C ILE A 465 14.79 -17.06 -1.03
N LEU A 466 13.68 -17.15 -0.28
CA LEU A 466 12.55 -17.99 -0.64
C LEU A 466 11.95 -17.58 -1.98
N SER A 467 11.82 -16.27 -2.24
CA SER A 467 11.37 -15.76 -3.56
C SER A 467 12.28 -16.22 -4.69
N PHE A 468 13.60 -16.16 -4.48
CA PHE A 468 14.59 -16.60 -5.46
C PHE A 468 14.53 -18.13 -5.68
N ILE A 469 14.51 -18.92 -4.60
CA ILE A 469 14.44 -20.39 -4.66
C ILE A 469 13.12 -20.84 -5.31
N MET A 470 11.99 -20.26 -4.92
CA MET A 470 10.70 -20.56 -5.54
C MET A 470 10.71 -20.15 -7.02
N GLY A 471 11.25 -18.98 -7.34
CA GLY A 471 11.39 -18.52 -8.74
C GLY A 471 12.19 -19.51 -9.58
N MET A 472 13.36 -19.91 -9.11
CA MET A 472 14.26 -20.83 -9.82
C MET A 472 13.73 -22.26 -9.86
N GLY A 473 13.18 -22.77 -8.75
CA GLY A 473 12.71 -24.14 -8.60
C GLY A 473 11.34 -24.41 -9.21
N LEU A 474 10.39 -23.46 -9.12
CA LEU A 474 9.05 -23.63 -9.65
C LEU A 474 8.91 -23.20 -11.11
N GLN A 475 9.82 -22.38 -11.65
CA GLN A 475 9.76 -21.92 -13.03
C GLN A 475 9.57 -23.05 -14.05
N PRO A 476 10.33 -24.17 -14.04
CA PRO A 476 10.16 -25.23 -15.02
C PRO A 476 8.76 -25.90 -14.96
N TYR A 477 8.18 -26.02 -13.77
CA TYR A 477 6.84 -26.60 -13.59
C TYR A 477 5.74 -25.63 -14.02
N ILE A 478 5.90 -24.34 -13.69
CA ILE A 478 5.01 -23.29 -14.18
C ILE A 478 5.05 -23.24 -15.71
N GLU A 479 6.23 -23.42 -16.30
CA GLU A 479 6.41 -23.47 -17.75
C GLU A 479 5.62 -24.62 -18.39
N ILE A 480 5.64 -25.84 -17.83
CA ILE A 480 4.82 -26.98 -18.31
C ILE A 480 3.32 -26.69 -18.24
N LEU A 481 2.89 -26.00 -17.18
CA LEU A 481 1.48 -25.68 -16.96
C LEU A 481 1.01 -24.64 -17.97
N VAL A 482 1.80 -23.58 -18.14
CA VAL A 482 1.40 -22.36 -18.83
C VAL A 482 1.80 -22.40 -20.30
N THR A 483 2.98 -22.89 -20.67
CA THR A 483 3.49 -22.87 -22.07
C THR A 483 3.42 -24.25 -22.74
N ASP A 484 3.38 -24.25 -24.08
CA ASP A 484 3.48 -25.49 -24.89
C ASP A 484 4.93 -25.77 -25.32
N SER A 485 5.90 -24.98 -24.82
CA SER A 485 7.31 -25.07 -25.19
C SER A 485 8.22 -25.36 -24.00
N GLY A 486 7.66 -25.92 -22.92
CA GLY A 486 8.42 -26.22 -21.71
C GLY A 486 9.62 -27.12 -22.00
N VAL A 487 10.80 -26.68 -21.60
CA VAL A 487 12.07 -27.38 -21.89
C VAL A 487 12.06 -28.83 -21.40
N ILE A 488 11.41 -29.12 -20.27
CA ILE A 488 11.27 -30.49 -19.74
C ILE A 488 10.51 -31.37 -20.74
N THR A 489 9.34 -30.91 -21.21
CA THR A 489 8.54 -31.62 -22.21
C THR A 489 9.32 -31.79 -23.52
N LEU A 490 10.02 -30.76 -23.98
CA LEU A 490 10.81 -30.84 -25.20
C LEU A 490 11.98 -31.84 -25.06
N ASN A 491 12.66 -31.87 -23.92
CA ASN A 491 13.72 -32.83 -23.66
C ASN A 491 13.18 -34.27 -23.63
N GLU A 492 12.02 -34.49 -23.02
CA GLU A 492 11.35 -35.80 -23.04
C GLU A 492 11.01 -36.24 -24.46
N LEU A 493 10.43 -35.34 -25.27
CA LEU A 493 10.10 -35.61 -26.67
C LEU A 493 11.33 -35.75 -27.57
N SER A 494 12.48 -35.21 -27.16
CA SER A 494 13.75 -35.39 -27.87
C SER A 494 14.45 -36.71 -27.56
N ASN A 495 13.97 -37.47 -26.56
CA ASN A 495 14.55 -38.74 -26.17
C ASN A 495 14.32 -39.78 -27.28
N PRO A 496 15.38 -40.41 -27.84
CA PRO A 496 15.25 -41.45 -28.86
C PRO A 496 14.38 -42.64 -28.45
N ASN A 497 14.23 -42.88 -27.15
CA ASN A 497 13.37 -43.94 -26.61
C ASN A 497 11.89 -43.55 -26.52
N HIS A 498 11.51 -42.33 -26.91
CA HIS A 498 10.12 -41.92 -26.93
C HIS A 498 9.32 -42.85 -27.87
N PRO A 499 8.17 -43.42 -27.45
CA PRO A 499 7.48 -44.48 -28.19
C PRO A 499 7.19 -44.15 -29.65
N LEU A 500 6.75 -42.92 -29.91
CA LEU A 500 6.42 -42.48 -31.27
C LEU A 500 7.66 -42.30 -32.16
N LEU A 501 8.79 -41.89 -31.57
CA LEU A 501 10.04 -41.71 -32.30
C LEU A 501 10.69 -43.07 -32.61
N LYS A 502 10.57 -44.01 -31.69
CA LYS A 502 10.93 -45.42 -31.91
C LYS A 502 10.07 -46.07 -33.00
N GLU A 503 8.77 -45.83 -32.99
CA GLU A 503 7.87 -46.32 -34.03
C GLU A 503 8.22 -45.76 -35.42
N LEU A 504 8.59 -44.47 -35.50
CA LEU A 504 9.08 -43.87 -36.74
C LEU A 504 10.35 -44.57 -37.25
N LEU A 505 11.32 -44.82 -36.37
CA LEU A 505 12.55 -45.53 -36.69
C LEU A 505 12.28 -46.96 -37.20
N GLU A 506 11.35 -47.67 -36.59
CA GLU A 506 11.02 -49.06 -36.95
C GLU A 506 10.22 -49.16 -38.26
N LYS A 507 9.25 -48.26 -38.49
CA LYS A 507 8.34 -48.34 -39.65
C LYS A 507 8.81 -47.56 -40.88
N ALA A 508 9.54 -46.46 -40.68
CA ALA A 508 10.00 -45.58 -41.75
C ALA A 508 11.43 -45.05 -41.43
N PRO A 509 12.45 -45.93 -41.44
CA PRO A 509 13.81 -45.59 -41.03
C PRO A 509 14.44 -44.49 -41.90
N GLY A 510 14.12 -44.44 -43.19
CA GLY A 510 14.57 -43.37 -44.09
C GLY A 510 14.04 -42.01 -43.68
N THR A 511 12.73 -41.94 -43.43
CA THR A 511 12.07 -40.74 -42.90
C THR A 511 12.61 -40.33 -41.53
N TYR A 512 12.94 -41.30 -40.65
CA TYR A 512 13.60 -41.01 -39.38
C TYR A 512 14.94 -40.28 -39.60
N HIS A 513 15.81 -40.81 -40.47
CA HIS A 513 17.11 -40.21 -40.75
C HIS A 513 16.99 -38.83 -41.41
N HIS A 514 16.05 -38.66 -42.35
CA HIS A 514 15.67 -37.37 -42.91
C HIS A 514 15.29 -36.36 -41.82
N SER A 515 14.35 -36.75 -40.96
CA SER A 515 13.86 -35.91 -39.86
C SER A 515 14.96 -35.47 -38.90
N MET A 516 15.92 -36.34 -38.59
CA MET A 516 17.09 -35.99 -37.77
C MET A 516 18.01 -34.96 -38.45
N MET A 517 18.20 -35.07 -39.77
CA MET A 517 18.99 -34.11 -40.55
C MET A 517 18.32 -32.74 -40.62
N VAL A 518 17.03 -32.71 -40.98
CA VAL A 518 16.21 -31.49 -41.01
C VAL A 518 16.17 -30.83 -39.64
N ALA A 519 16.10 -31.61 -38.56
CA ALA A 519 16.14 -31.10 -37.19
C ALA A 519 17.46 -30.38 -36.86
N ASN A 520 18.60 -30.93 -37.29
CA ASN A 520 19.90 -30.28 -37.08
C ASN A 520 20.03 -29.00 -37.89
N LEU A 521 19.69 -29.03 -39.18
CA LEU A 521 19.73 -27.87 -40.07
C LEU A 521 18.83 -26.73 -39.55
N SER A 522 17.57 -27.05 -39.27
CA SER A 522 16.57 -26.08 -38.83
C SER A 522 16.91 -25.50 -37.46
N ALA A 523 17.31 -26.33 -36.50
CA ALA A 523 17.63 -25.87 -35.15
C ALA A 523 18.84 -24.94 -35.13
N ASN A 524 19.86 -25.20 -35.96
CA ASN A 524 21.03 -24.33 -36.08
C ASN A 524 20.66 -23.00 -36.73
N ALA A 525 19.92 -23.01 -37.84
CA ALA A 525 19.46 -21.80 -38.51
C ALA A 525 18.56 -20.94 -37.60
N VAL A 526 17.63 -21.57 -36.87
CA VAL A 526 16.76 -20.88 -35.89
C VAL A 526 17.57 -20.29 -34.74
N ALA A 527 18.65 -20.95 -34.29
CA ALA A 527 19.51 -20.43 -33.21
C ALA A 527 20.21 -19.13 -33.63
N GLU A 528 20.71 -19.05 -34.87
CA GLU A 528 21.40 -17.86 -35.42
C GLU A 528 20.49 -16.63 -35.50
N ILE A 529 19.19 -16.81 -35.70
CA ILE A 529 18.19 -15.73 -35.70
C ILE A 529 17.55 -15.47 -34.32
N GLY A 530 18.04 -16.14 -33.26
CA GLY A 530 17.52 -15.99 -31.90
C GLY A 530 16.11 -16.54 -31.69
N GLY A 531 15.70 -17.52 -32.49
CA GLY A 531 14.41 -18.22 -32.36
C GLY A 531 14.49 -19.43 -31.41
N ARG A 532 13.41 -20.23 -31.35
CA ARG A 532 13.29 -21.37 -30.42
C ARG A 532 13.91 -22.64 -31.00
N SER A 533 15.24 -22.71 -30.96
CA SER A 533 16.03 -23.81 -31.54
C SER A 533 15.65 -25.20 -31.04
N LEU A 534 15.54 -25.40 -29.71
CA LEU A 534 15.18 -26.71 -29.13
C LEU A 534 13.78 -27.19 -29.56
N LEU A 535 12.81 -26.28 -29.57
CA LEU A 535 11.45 -26.58 -30.01
C LEU A 535 11.41 -26.94 -31.49
N THR A 536 12.15 -26.20 -32.32
CA THR A 536 12.30 -26.49 -33.75
C THR A 536 12.90 -27.87 -33.96
N ARG A 537 13.98 -28.21 -33.24
CA ARG A 537 14.61 -29.54 -33.30
C ARG A 537 13.60 -30.65 -33.02
N VAL A 538 12.87 -30.54 -31.91
CA VAL A 538 11.86 -31.53 -31.52
C VAL A 538 10.73 -31.59 -32.54
N ALA A 539 10.25 -30.46 -33.03
CA ALA A 539 9.19 -30.44 -34.05
C ALA A 539 9.61 -31.17 -35.33
N CYS A 540 10.85 -30.97 -35.78
CA CYS A 540 11.41 -31.67 -36.93
C CYS A 540 11.50 -33.20 -36.72
N TYR A 541 11.69 -33.70 -35.49
CA TYR A 541 11.67 -35.15 -35.23
C TYR A 541 10.32 -35.80 -35.59
N TYR A 542 9.24 -35.01 -35.58
CA TYR A 542 7.88 -35.49 -35.75
C TYR A 542 7.15 -34.89 -36.96
N HIS A 543 7.76 -33.97 -37.71
CA HIS A 543 7.08 -33.24 -38.79
C HIS A 543 6.50 -34.19 -39.85
N ASP A 544 7.19 -35.30 -40.08
CA ASP A 544 6.90 -36.30 -41.09
C ASP A 544 6.28 -37.60 -40.53
N ILE A 545 5.84 -37.61 -39.27
CA ILE A 545 5.40 -38.83 -38.59
C ILE A 545 4.23 -39.54 -39.28
N GLY A 546 3.42 -38.83 -40.08
CA GLY A 546 2.31 -39.44 -40.81
C GLY A 546 2.75 -40.40 -41.91
N LYS A 547 4.01 -40.32 -42.38
CA LYS A 547 4.55 -41.23 -43.39
C LYS A 547 4.54 -42.70 -42.93
N ILE A 548 4.50 -42.96 -41.61
CA ILE A 548 4.40 -44.33 -41.08
C ILE A 548 3.15 -45.10 -41.54
N ARG A 549 2.09 -44.40 -41.99
CA ARG A 549 0.88 -45.03 -42.53
C ARG A 549 1.13 -45.70 -43.88
N HIS A 550 2.00 -45.12 -44.70
CA HIS A 550 2.27 -45.53 -46.08
C HIS A 550 3.77 -45.41 -46.40
N ALA A 551 4.63 -45.95 -45.53
CA ALA A 551 6.08 -45.70 -45.59
C ALA A 551 6.70 -46.00 -46.95
N ASN A 552 6.28 -47.11 -47.59
CA ASN A 552 6.77 -47.55 -48.89
C ASN A 552 6.41 -46.62 -50.07
N PHE A 553 5.54 -45.63 -49.87
CA PHE A 553 5.22 -44.62 -50.90
C PHE A 553 6.18 -43.41 -50.84
N PHE A 554 7.05 -43.32 -49.83
CA PHE A 554 8.00 -42.24 -49.71
C PHE A 554 9.40 -42.73 -50.10
N VAL A 555 10.04 -42.01 -51.03
CA VAL A 555 11.26 -42.45 -51.72
C VAL A 555 12.41 -42.75 -50.77
N GLU A 556 12.52 -42.02 -49.66
CA GLU A 556 13.56 -42.21 -48.66
C GLU A 556 13.47 -43.55 -47.93
N ASN A 557 12.31 -44.21 -47.93
CA ASN A 557 12.10 -45.51 -47.30
C ASN A 557 12.14 -46.68 -48.30
N LEU A 558 12.25 -46.40 -49.59
CA LEU A 558 12.32 -47.46 -50.60
C LEU A 558 13.68 -48.19 -50.53
N PRO A 559 13.70 -49.53 -50.51
CA PRO A 559 14.94 -50.28 -50.66
C PRO A 559 15.65 -49.95 -51.97
N THR A 560 16.98 -49.97 -51.96
CA THR A 560 17.77 -49.75 -53.18
C THR A 560 17.36 -50.72 -54.29
N GLY A 561 16.98 -50.19 -55.45
CA GLY A 561 16.52 -50.97 -56.59
C GLY A 561 15.04 -51.39 -56.57
N ALA A 562 14.28 -51.01 -55.53
CA ALA A 562 12.83 -51.19 -55.53
C ALA A 562 12.16 -50.24 -56.52
N GLU A 563 11.13 -50.73 -57.21
CA GLU A 563 10.34 -49.91 -58.13
C GLU A 563 9.44 -48.95 -57.36
N ASN A 564 9.36 -47.69 -57.80
CA ASN A 564 8.56 -46.67 -57.12
C ASN A 564 7.06 -46.98 -57.28
N PRO A 565 6.29 -47.18 -56.18
CA PRO A 565 4.86 -47.50 -56.26
C PRO A 565 4.03 -46.45 -57.00
N HIS A 566 4.47 -45.19 -57.02
CA HIS A 566 3.82 -44.10 -57.74
C HIS A 566 3.84 -44.26 -59.27
N ASN A 567 4.65 -45.17 -59.82
CA ASN A 567 4.63 -45.50 -61.24
C ASN A 567 3.33 -46.23 -61.65
N PHE A 568 2.69 -46.91 -60.70
CA PHE A 568 1.47 -47.69 -60.91
C PHE A 568 0.18 -46.95 -60.52
N LEU A 569 0.29 -45.68 -60.10
CA LEU A 569 -0.82 -44.87 -59.63
C LEU A 569 -1.11 -43.70 -60.57
N LEU A 570 -2.37 -43.24 -60.54
CA LEU A 570 -2.73 -41.96 -61.14
C LEU A 570 -2.07 -40.82 -60.33
N PRO A 571 -1.75 -39.68 -60.95
CA PRO A 571 -1.24 -38.50 -60.25
C PRO A 571 -2.15 -38.05 -59.10
N GLU A 572 -3.47 -38.17 -59.27
CA GLU A 572 -4.48 -37.81 -58.29
C GLU A 572 -4.43 -38.73 -57.05
N ASP A 573 -4.20 -40.03 -57.24
CA ASP A 573 -4.07 -41.00 -56.15
C ASP A 573 -2.74 -40.80 -55.41
N SER A 574 -1.66 -40.55 -56.16
CA SER A 574 -0.34 -40.23 -55.60
C SER A 574 -0.41 -38.97 -54.73
N LYS A 575 -1.13 -37.95 -55.20
CA LYS A 575 -1.42 -36.75 -54.42
C LYS A 575 -2.13 -37.06 -53.11
N GLN A 576 -3.17 -37.90 -53.12
CA GLN A 576 -3.92 -38.21 -51.90
C GLN A 576 -3.02 -38.87 -50.84
N ILE A 577 -2.15 -39.80 -51.25
CA ILE A 577 -1.21 -40.47 -50.36
C ILE A 577 -0.18 -39.48 -49.80
N ILE A 578 0.42 -38.67 -50.67
CA ILE A 578 1.45 -37.71 -50.27
C ILE A 578 0.83 -36.63 -49.38
N PHE A 579 -0.28 -35.99 -49.74
CA PHE A 579 -0.91 -34.98 -48.87
C PHE A 579 -1.43 -35.57 -47.55
N GLY A 580 -1.81 -36.86 -47.58
CA GLY A 580 -2.30 -37.58 -46.42
C GLY A 580 -1.31 -37.60 -45.25
N HIS A 581 0.02 -37.60 -45.49
CA HIS A 581 1.00 -37.67 -44.40
C HIS A 581 0.91 -36.49 -43.42
N VAL A 582 0.56 -35.31 -43.91
CA VAL A 582 0.40 -34.10 -43.08
C VAL A 582 -0.81 -34.27 -42.15
N ILE A 583 -1.95 -34.68 -42.71
CA ILE A 583 -3.21 -34.82 -41.98
C ILE A 583 -3.14 -35.98 -40.98
N GLU A 584 -2.64 -37.14 -41.42
CA GLU A 584 -2.47 -38.32 -40.58
C GLU A 584 -1.39 -38.11 -39.52
N GLY A 585 -0.29 -37.44 -39.86
CA GLY A 585 0.76 -37.11 -38.92
C GLY A 585 0.23 -36.27 -37.76
N ALA A 586 -0.49 -35.21 -38.08
CA ALA A 586 -1.07 -34.36 -37.05
C ALA A 586 -2.19 -35.05 -36.24
N LYS A 587 -2.92 -36.00 -36.83
CA LYS A 587 -3.88 -36.85 -36.10
C LYS A 587 -3.16 -37.72 -35.08
N ILE A 588 -2.08 -38.41 -35.49
CA ILE A 588 -1.23 -39.21 -34.59
C ILE A 588 -0.68 -38.33 -33.47
N LEU A 589 -0.14 -37.14 -33.78
CA LEU A 589 0.40 -36.23 -32.76
C LEU A 589 -0.68 -35.74 -31.77
N LYS A 590 -1.91 -35.51 -32.23
CA LYS A 590 -3.05 -35.15 -31.37
C LYS A 590 -3.43 -36.29 -30.42
N GLU A 591 -3.42 -37.54 -30.92
CA GLU A 591 -3.69 -38.77 -30.15
C GLU A 591 -2.64 -38.95 -29.05
N TYR A 592 -1.35 -38.72 -29.37
CA TYR A 592 -0.23 -38.73 -28.42
C TYR A 592 -0.16 -37.49 -27.51
N LYS A 593 -1.14 -36.58 -27.61
CA LYS A 593 -1.23 -35.34 -26.81
C LYS A 593 0.03 -34.47 -26.91
N MET A 594 0.65 -34.44 -28.09
CA MET A 594 1.84 -33.63 -28.35
C MET A 594 1.56 -32.14 -28.18
N PRO A 595 2.60 -31.32 -27.90
CA PRO A 595 2.47 -29.88 -27.84
C PRO A 595 1.92 -29.30 -29.14
N GLN A 596 1.07 -28.27 -29.02
CA GLN A 596 0.36 -27.70 -30.19
C GLN A 596 1.33 -27.25 -31.28
N MET A 597 2.48 -26.68 -30.92
CA MET A 597 3.46 -26.25 -31.92
C MET A 597 4.08 -27.39 -32.72
N VAL A 598 4.27 -28.58 -32.13
CA VAL A 598 4.77 -29.76 -32.85
C VAL A 598 3.71 -30.22 -33.85
N ILE A 599 2.44 -30.22 -33.44
CA ILE A 599 1.29 -30.53 -34.32
C ILE A 599 1.18 -29.49 -35.46
N ASP A 600 1.36 -28.21 -35.14
CA ASP A 600 1.25 -27.12 -36.11
C ASP A 600 2.37 -27.17 -37.14
N ILE A 601 3.63 -27.41 -36.73
CA ILE A 601 4.75 -27.56 -37.66
C ILE A 601 4.54 -28.80 -38.55
N CYS A 602 4.05 -29.91 -38.01
CA CYS A 602 3.65 -31.07 -38.82
C CYS A 602 2.60 -30.68 -39.88
N TYR A 603 1.58 -29.88 -39.53
CA TYR A 603 0.60 -29.38 -40.51
C TYR A 603 1.16 -28.38 -41.54
N GLN A 604 2.11 -27.53 -41.12
CA GLN A 604 2.52 -26.33 -41.84
C GLN A 604 3.82 -26.48 -42.63
N HIS A 605 4.61 -27.53 -42.38
CA HIS A 605 5.97 -27.62 -42.92
C HIS A 605 6.02 -27.64 -44.46
N HIS A 606 4.95 -28.02 -45.16
CA HIS A 606 4.85 -27.84 -46.63
C HIS A 606 4.08 -26.58 -47.05
N GLY A 607 3.43 -25.87 -46.13
CA GLY A 607 2.60 -24.72 -46.41
C GLY A 607 1.50 -25.04 -47.42
N THR A 608 1.41 -24.21 -48.46
CA THR A 608 0.50 -24.39 -49.61
C THR A 608 1.27 -24.60 -50.91
N THR A 609 2.45 -25.21 -50.80
CA THR A 609 3.36 -25.42 -51.94
C THR A 609 2.74 -26.34 -52.99
N LEU A 610 3.13 -26.14 -54.26
CA LEU A 610 2.68 -26.96 -55.38
C LEU A 610 3.48 -28.26 -55.47
N MET A 611 2.79 -29.40 -55.56
CA MET A 611 3.42 -30.70 -55.82
C MET A 611 3.75 -30.86 -57.31
N LYS A 612 4.82 -30.16 -57.75
CA LYS A 612 5.18 -29.95 -59.16
C LYS A 612 5.19 -31.21 -60.02
N PHE A 613 5.87 -32.28 -59.59
CA PHE A 613 6.05 -33.49 -60.41
C PHE A 613 4.71 -34.12 -60.84
N PHE A 614 3.81 -34.37 -59.88
CA PHE A 614 2.51 -34.97 -60.17
C PHE A 614 1.54 -33.98 -60.82
N TYR A 615 1.66 -32.67 -60.53
CA TYR A 615 0.89 -31.65 -61.24
C TYR A 615 1.19 -31.66 -62.74
N PHE A 616 2.47 -31.65 -63.15
CA PHE A 616 2.82 -31.71 -64.57
C PHE A 616 2.41 -33.04 -65.22
N LYS A 617 2.60 -34.18 -64.52
CA LYS A 617 2.14 -35.50 -64.98
C LYS A 617 0.61 -35.58 -65.14
N ALA A 618 -0.15 -34.89 -64.29
CA ALA A 618 -1.61 -34.77 -64.42
C ALA A 618 -1.99 -33.86 -65.59
N LYS A 619 -1.29 -32.73 -65.74
CA LYS A 619 -1.54 -31.74 -66.79
C LYS A 619 -1.26 -32.28 -68.20
N GLU A 620 -0.29 -33.18 -68.34
CA GLU A 620 -0.03 -33.94 -69.57
C GLU A 620 -1.23 -34.82 -69.98
N ARG A 621 -1.99 -35.33 -69.00
CA ARG A 621 -3.17 -36.17 -69.24
C ARG A 621 -4.45 -35.37 -69.38
N ASN A 622 -4.56 -34.26 -68.64
CA ASN A 622 -5.70 -33.38 -68.63
C ASN A 622 -5.24 -31.90 -68.59
N PRO A 623 -5.26 -31.18 -69.73
CA PRO A 623 -4.83 -29.78 -69.81
C PRO A 623 -5.57 -28.81 -68.86
N ASP A 624 -6.80 -29.16 -68.45
CA ASP A 624 -7.64 -28.33 -67.56
C ASP A 624 -7.25 -28.45 -66.08
N THR A 625 -6.27 -29.31 -65.75
CA THR A 625 -5.79 -29.48 -64.37
C THR A 625 -5.22 -28.17 -63.81
N THR A 626 -5.78 -27.70 -62.69
CA THR A 626 -5.35 -26.45 -62.05
C THR A 626 -4.27 -26.67 -60.99
N GLU A 627 -3.45 -25.65 -60.72
CA GLU A 627 -2.46 -25.74 -59.63
C GLU A 627 -3.12 -25.91 -58.26
N ALA A 628 -4.29 -25.30 -58.05
CA ALA A 628 -5.02 -25.37 -56.79
C ALA A 628 -5.34 -26.81 -56.37
N GLU A 629 -5.57 -27.71 -57.33
CA GLU A 629 -5.84 -29.12 -57.07
C GLU A 629 -4.62 -29.90 -56.55
N PHE A 630 -3.41 -29.38 -56.78
CA PHE A 630 -2.12 -30.00 -56.44
C PHE A 630 -1.29 -29.16 -55.45
N ARG A 631 -1.92 -28.21 -54.75
CA ARG A 631 -1.32 -27.49 -53.63
C ARG A 631 -1.68 -28.15 -52.30
N TYR A 632 -0.73 -28.17 -51.38
CA TYR A 632 -0.98 -28.63 -50.01
C TYR A 632 -2.11 -27.81 -49.37
N PRO A 633 -2.94 -28.41 -48.51
CA PRO A 633 -4.07 -27.73 -47.88
C PRO A 633 -3.67 -26.61 -46.91
N GLY A 634 -2.40 -26.56 -46.50
CA GLY A 634 -1.89 -25.56 -45.56
C GLY A 634 -2.37 -25.75 -44.12
N PRO A 635 -2.28 -24.69 -43.29
CA PRO A 635 -1.99 -23.30 -43.67
C PRO A 635 -0.51 -23.05 -44.01
N LYS A 636 -0.21 -21.87 -44.56
CA LYS A 636 1.17 -21.35 -44.69
C LYS A 636 1.88 -21.35 -43.32
N PRO A 637 3.21 -21.47 -43.24
CA PRO A 637 3.97 -21.31 -42.01
C PRO A 637 3.55 -20.07 -41.20
N GLN A 638 3.09 -20.27 -39.96
CA GLN A 638 2.58 -19.19 -39.09
C GLN A 638 3.62 -18.66 -38.10
N THR A 639 4.84 -19.21 -38.13
CA THR A 639 5.93 -18.86 -37.20
C THR A 639 7.28 -18.91 -37.89
N ARG A 640 8.26 -18.17 -37.35
CA ARG A 640 9.63 -18.16 -37.88
C ARG A 640 10.22 -19.57 -37.89
N GLU A 641 9.95 -20.34 -36.84
CA GLU A 641 10.39 -21.74 -36.75
C GLU A 641 9.78 -22.60 -37.87
N ALA A 642 8.46 -22.53 -38.10
CA ALA A 642 7.80 -23.27 -39.18
C ALA A 642 8.32 -22.86 -40.58
N GLY A 643 8.61 -21.57 -40.80
CA GLY A 643 9.17 -21.08 -42.05
C GLY A 643 10.57 -21.64 -42.32
N VAL A 644 11.43 -21.73 -41.30
CA VAL A 644 12.74 -22.36 -41.43
C VAL A 644 12.62 -23.86 -41.69
N VAL A 645 11.71 -24.57 -41.00
CA VAL A 645 11.47 -26.00 -41.26
C VAL A 645 11.03 -26.23 -42.71
N ASN A 646 10.12 -25.40 -43.24
CA ASN A 646 9.66 -25.49 -44.62
C ASN A 646 10.78 -25.41 -45.66
N ILE A 647 11.74 -24.51 -45.46
CA ILE A 647 12.90 -24.36 -46.35
C ILE A 647 13.87 -25.53 -46.14
N ALA A 648 14.23 -25.82 -44.89
CA ALA A 648 15.23 -26.83 -44.55
C ALA A 648 14.83 -28.24 -44.99
N ASP A 649 13.55 -28.61 -44.85
CA ASP A 649 13.00 -29.88 -45.30
C ASP A 649 13.18 -30.07 -46.81
N SER A 650 12.78 -29.07 -47.60
CA SER A 650 12.95 -29.06 -49.05
C SER A 650 14.43 -29.08 -49.47
N CYS A 651 15.29 -28.33 -48.77
CA CYS A 651 16.73 -28.33 -49.04
C CYS A 651 17.38 -29.69 -48.79
N GLU A 652 17.09 -30.32 -47.65
CA GLU A 652 17.64 -31.63 -47.29
C GLU A 652 17.26 -32.67 -48.33
N ALA A 653 15.96 -32.79 -48.62
CA ALA A 653 15.43 -33.80 -49.52
C ALA A 653 16.02 -33.65 -50.94
N ALA A 654 16.16 -32.42 -51.42
CA ALA A 654 16.70 -32.15 -52.75
C ALA A 654 18.22 -32.39 -52.83
N VAL A 655 19.00 -31.96 -51.84
CA VAL A 655 20.45 -32.20 -51.83
C VAL A 655 20.77 -33.68 -51.66
N ARG A 656 19.98 -34.41 -50.86
CA ARG A 656 20.08 -35.86 -50.72
C ARG A 656 19.84 -36.61 -52.04
N ALA A 657 18.94 -36.09 -52.88
CA ALA A 657 18.63 -36.64 -54.19
C ALA A 657 19.55 -36.14 -55.33
N MET A 658 20.42 -35.16 -55.06
CA MET A 658 21.28 -34.55 -56.06
C MET A 658 22.47 -35.44 -56.41
N ASP A 659 22.73 -35.62 -57.70
CA ASP A 659 23.92 -36.31 -58.18
C ASP A 659 25.16 -35.41 -58.04
N HIS A 660 26.16 -35.89 -57.29
CA HIS A 660 27.38 -35.17 -56.92
C HIS A 660 27.14 -33.74 -56.36
N PRO A 661 26.71 -33.59 -55.09
CA PRO A 661 26.39 -32.30 -54.49
C PRO A 661 27.66 -31.49 -54.15
N SER A 662 28.07 -30.59 -55.05
CA SER A 662 29.15 -29.62 -54.79
C SER A 662 28.63 -28.41 -54.02
N ILE A 663 29.52 -27.67 -53.36
CA ILE A 663 29.18 -26.45 -52.59
C ILE A 663 28.45 -25.44 -53.48
N ASP A 664 28.90 -25.24 -54.72
CA ASP A 664 28.29 -24.30 -55.67
C ASP A 664 26.86 -24.72 -56.04
N LYS A 665 26.64 -26.01 -56.35
CA LYS A 665 25.30 -26.53 -56.66
C LYS A 665 24.35 -26.44 -55.46
N ILE A 666 24.84 -26.74 -54.25
CA ILE A 666 24.05 -26.59 -53.02
C ILE A 666 23.68 -25.12 -52.83
N THR A 667 24.64 -24.21 -52.98
CA THR A 667 24.43 -22.76 -52.82
C THR A 667 23.38 -22.24 -53.78
N GLU A 668 23.53 -22.56 -55.07
CA GLU A 668 22.58 -22.17 -56.12
C GLU A 668 21.17 -22.73 -55.85
N PHE A 669 21.07 -24.01 -55.47
CA PHE A 669 19.80 -24.64 -55.18
C PHE A 669 19.09 -24.00 -53.99
N VAL A 670 19.79 -23.81 -52.86
CA VAL A 670 19.22 -23.20 -51.66
C VAL A 670 18.73 -21.78 -51.95
N HIS A 671 19.52 -21.00 -52.68
CA HIS A 671 19.15 -19.63 -53.08
C HIS A 671 17.86 -19.62 -53.91
N ASN A 672 17.81 -20.42 -54.97
CA ASN A 672 16.66 -20.49 -55.88
C ASN A 672 15.39 -21.00 -55.17
N LEU A 673 15.53 -21.97 -54.26
CA LEU A 673 14.40 -22.48 -53.48
C LEU A 673 13.83 -21.40 -52.56
N ILE A 674 14.69 -20.61 -51.90
CA ILE A 674 14.24 -19.53 -51.02
C ILE A 674 13.50 -18.46 -51.84
N GLU A 675 14.06 -18.06 -52.98
CA GLU A 675 13.40 -17.12 -53.91
C GLU A 675 12.05 -17.68 -54.39
N GLU A 676 11.96 -18.97 -54.70
CA GLU A 676 10.67 -19.62 -55.03
C GLU A 676 9.66 -19.51 -53.88
N ARG A 677 10.08 -19.78 -52.63
CA ARG A 677 9.20 -19.70 -51.46
C ARG A 677 8.73 -18.27 -51.19
N ILE A 678 9.58 -17.28 -51.42
CA ILE A 678 9.22 -15.85 -51.33
C ILE A 678 8.22 -15.48 -52.43
N ASN A 679 8.49 -15.84 -53.67
CA ASN A 679 7.64 -15.51 -54.82
C ASN A 679 6.26 -16.22 -54.76
N ASP A 680 6.19 -17.43 -54.21
CA ASP A 680 4.94 -18.17 -53.95
C ASP A 680 4.23 -17.70 -52.66
N GLY A 681 4.76 -16.68 -51.97
CA GLY A 681 4.21 -16.11 -50.75
C GLY A 681 4.18 -17.07 -49.56
N GLN A 682 4.95 -18.15 -49.56
CA GLN A 682 4.90 -19.17 -48.50
C GLN A 682 5.37 -18.63 -47.14
N LEU A 683 6.19 -17.59 -47.14
CA LEU A 683 6.80 -17.05 -45.92
C LEU A 683 6.06 -15.82 -45.34
N ASP A 684 5.00 -15.35 -46.01
CA ASP A 684 4.29 -14.10 -45.68
C ASP A 684 3.77 -14.08 -44.23
N ASP A 685 3.23 -15.21 -43.76
CA ASP A 685 2.62 -15.34 -42.43
C ASP A 685 3.61 -15.83 -41.36
N SER A 686 4.87 -16.09 -41.73
CA SER A 686 5.86 -16.70 -40.83
C SER A 686 6.46 -15.70 -39.83
N GLY A 687 6.43 -14.40 -40.16
CA GLY A 687 7.12 -13.35 -39.41
C GLY A 687 8.64 -13.35 -39.59
N LEU A 688 9.19 -14.10 -40.57
CA LEU A 688 10.60 -14.00 -40.96
C LEU A 688 10.87 -12.69 -41.70
N THR A 689 11.88 -11.95 -41.27
CA THR A 689 12.37 -10.78 -41.99
C THR A 689 13.35 -11.19 -43.09
N LEU A 690 13.49 -10.37 -44.15
CA LEU A 690 14.49 -10.60 -45.21
C LEU A 690 15.92 -10.73 -44.67
N LYS A 691 16.23 -10.02 -43.58
CA LYS A 691 17.53 -10.14 -42.90
C LYS A 691 17.71 -11.53 -42.28
N GLU A 692 16.69 -12.04 -41.60
CA GLU A 692 16.72 -13.38 -41.00
C GLU A 692 16.80 -14.47 -42.09
N ILE A 693 16.08 -14.31 -43.21
CA ILE A 693 16.12 -15.26 -44.33
C ILE A 693 17.56 -15.42 -44.86
N ARG A 694 18.32 -14.34 -45.04
CA ARG A 694 19.73 -14.41 -45.47
C ARG A 694 20.64 -15.12 -44.46
N ILE A 695 20.36 -14.97 -43.17
CA ILE A 695 21.09 -15.68 -42.10
C ILE A 695 20.77 -17.18 -42.16
N VAL A 696 19.49 -17.52 -42.34
CA VAL A 696 19.01 -18.90 -42.50
C VAL A 696 19.63 -19.56 -43.73
N GLU A 697 19.61 -18.89 -44.88
CA GLU A 697 20.23 -19.34 -46.13
C GLU A 697 21.70 -19.73 -45.93
N LYS A 698 22.50 -18.82 -45.35
CA LYS A 698 23.91 -19.08 -45.07
C LYS A 698 24.12 -20.26 -44.11
N SER A 699 23.26 -20.37 -43.09
CA SER A 699 23.30 -21.48 -42.13
C SER A 699 22.99 -22.83 -42.79
N LEU A 700 21.98 -22.87 -43.66
CA LEU A 700 21.59 -24.07 -44.40
C LEU A 700 22.67 -24.49 -45.39
N ILE A 701 23.24 -23.57 -46.18
CA ILE A 701 24.33 -23.86 -47.12
C ILE A 701 25.52 -24.50 -46.38
N SER A 702 25.91 -23.91 -45.25
CA SER A 702 27.00 -24.43 -44.41
C SER A 702 26.69 -25.84 -43.88
N GLY A 703 25.49 -26.05 -43.34
CA GLY A 703 25.08 -27.34 -42.78
C GLY A 703 24.95 -28.45 -43.82
N LEU A 704 24.36 -28.15 -44.97
CA LEU A 704 24.21 -29.09 -46.09
C LEU A 704 25.56 -29.44 -46.71
N SER A 705 26.40 -28.43 -46.94
CA SER A 705 27.76 -28.65 -47.44
C SER A 705 28.56 -29.52 -46.47
N SER A 706 28.49 -29.27 -45.17
CA SER A 706 29.19 -30.11 -44.18
C SER A 706 28.68 -31.55 -44.12
N THR A 707 27.41 -31.77 -44.43
CA THR A 707 26.78 -33.10 -44.36
C THR A 707 27.08 -33.94 -45.60
N PHE A 708 26.92 -33.34 -46.78
CA PHE A 708 26.92 -34.05 -48.05
C PHE A 708 28.25 -33.93 -48.82
N HIS A 709 29.17 -33.05 -48.39
CA HIS A 709 30.50 -33.03 -48.97
C HIS A 709 31.27 -34.28 -48.55
N SER A 710 31.76 -35.03 -49.54
CA SER A 710 32.59 -36.21 -49.31
C SER A 710 33.77 -35.84 -48.40
N ARG A 711 34.00 -36.62 -47.33
CA ARG A 711 35.31 -36.64 -46.67
C ARG A 711 36.32 -36.91 -47.77
N ILE A 712 37.33 -36.06 -47.85
CA ILE A 712 38.50 -36.23 -48.72
C ILE A 712 38.85 -37.71 -48.75
N LYS A 713 38.64 -38.37 -49.89
CA LYS A 713 39.24 -39.69 -50.12
C LYS A 713 40.73 -39.41 -50.05
N TYR A 714 41.40 -39.88 -49.00
CA TYR A 714 42.85 -39.98 -49.03
C TYR A 714 43.21 -40.61 -50.37
N PRO A 715 44.09 -40.00 -51.18
CA PRO A 715 44.49 -40.58 -52.43
C PRO A 715 44.96 -42.00 -52.10
N ARG A 716 44.22 -43.01 -52.59
CA ARG A 716 44.76 -44.36 -52.62
C ARG A 716 46.05 -44.21 -53.39
N MET A 717 47.16 -44.61 -52.80
CA MET A 717 48.46 -44.72 -53.46
C MET A 717 48.36 -45.78 -54.57
N GLN A 718 47.61 -45.48 -55.64
CA GLN A 718 47.61 -46.24 -56.88
C GLN A 718 48.93 -46.02 -57.63
N SER A 719 49.62 -44.90 -57.39
CA SER A 719 50.91 -44.61 -58.03
C SER A 719 52.09 -45.44 -57.49
N GLU A 720 52.00 -46.03 -56.29
CA GLU A 720 53.07 -46.91 -55.79
C GLU A 720 52.82 -48.38 -56.17
N ALA A 721 51.57 -48.84 -56.13
CA ALA A 721 51.23 -50.21 -56.54
C ALA A 721 51.43 -50.45 -58.06
N GLU A 722 51.19 -49.44 -58.90
CA GLU A 722 51.47 -49.51 -60.34
C GLU A 722 52.98 -49.43 -60.64
N LYS A 723 53.72 -48.58 -59.92
CA LYS A 723 55.19 -48.51 -60.03
C LYS A 723 55.90 -49.78 -59.56
N MET A 724 55.41 -50.42 -58.49
CA MET A 724 55.95 -51.68 -58.00
C MET A 724 55.63 -52.86 -58.93
N LYS A 725 54.51 -52.81 -59.67
CA LYS A 725 54.21 -53.79 -60.73
C LYS A 725 55.12 -53.60 -61.94
N GLU A 726 55.33 -52.36 -62.40
CA GLU A 726 56.27 -52.08 -63.51
C GLU A 726 57.73 -52.41 -63.16
N GLU A 727 58.16 -52.20 -61.91
CA GLU A 727 59.51 -52.61 -61.46
C GLU A 727 59.68 -54.12 -61.28
N GLN A 728 58.61 -54.86 -60.98
CA GLN A 728 58.64 -56.33 -60.92
C GLN A 728 58.60 -56.96 -62.31
N GLU A 729 57.85 -56.38 -63.25
CA GLU A 729 57.83 -56.85 -64.65
C GLU A 729 59.18 -56.56 -65.36
N LYS A 730 59.86 -55.45 -65.05
CA LYS A 730 61.21 -55.17 -65.58
C LYS A 730 62.33 -56.04 -64.99
N LYS A 731 62.14 -56.65 -63.81
CA LYS A 731 63.13 -57.58 -63.21
C LYS A 731 62.94 -59.04 -63.63
N GLY A 732 61.90 -59.34 -64.42
CA GLY A 732 61.65 -60.67 -64.97
C GLY A 732 62.17 -60.89 -66.40
N GLU A 733 62.76 -59.86 -67.02
CA GLU A 733 63.27 -59.90 -68.41
C GLU A 733 64.79 -59.60 -68.54
N GLU A 734 65.55 -59.62 -67.44
CA GLU A 734 67.02 -59.83 -67.42
C GLU A 734 67.33 -61.22 -66.86
#